data_AF-A0A0P9DY61-F1
#
_entry.id   AF-A0A0P9DY61-F1
#
_cell.length_a   1.000
_cell.length_b   1.000
_cell.length_c   1.000
_cell.angle_alpha   90.00
_cell.angle_beta   90.00
_cell.angle_gamma   90.00
#
_symmetry.space_group_name_H-M   'P 1'
#
loop_
_entity.id
_entity.type
_entity.pdbx_description
1 polymer ?
#
loop_
_entity_poly.entity_id
_entity_poly.type
_entity_poly.pdbx_seq_one_letter_code
_entity_poly.pdbx_strand_id
1 'polypeptide(L)'
;MMTFDELVTTTHTILKAKARDSAIPVDTVRRMLEASDVADAMQRSNVAIPERRIIVRQVWLRGRKWQDDPAAATEFTYRRFLVPGMNGWVAGNGAGKSTLLKTIVWALTGVAPSFKADVRAWLEDVAVELEITGDGIYTIRYRPRTGQPKVTGEIYNHALDAVLNDAGTLTPLDTFVDSKPMSRAITAFFTERMGFFELEAVEWRAATFSSVRRVVSWEVYAQALFIGAEDYADYLFPRRDTNAKQHQNTLAMLLGLDVIAAVSRLKAKWDQAKGDFEFQKKRVEANTADVRGRITQAEQQLRQVEARIAAIDAGQSVVVDATHVIHVRERIAHELQRISTLTETEQALLAEERRIKADLGKTRRDAQVLREIVQFRFFFSGLPVERCPHCEQGIAQERVAQEQDTGLCRLCGSDLHPATSTEQQEVALDAVDKRIDSLNQTLRILGRDVRVVHRDIEAANAAVKQLQAELGDLPRQEQAGFTNELRELLAAQGFWKGQLAELNAQTTEGQSERLQELQLQRDIYQVAYQTLQNDVNRDHRAILDTLGERTTSFAQSFGIRNLDRISFNPQFEMLITQAGKTNHYTDMEMSEALRIKIAFHLALLTLRSASGVGRHPGLLIADAPGNGEMDPERLGAIVQGFATLKEQLGDQVQILIATTKAELADICDENAVQIIDPSATLF
;
A
#
# COMPACT_ATOMS: atom_id res chain seq x y z
N MET A 1 31.59 8.79 -15.26
CA MET A 1 30.41 8.72 -14.38
C MET A 1 29.49 7.60 -14.82
N MET A 2 29.11 6.76 -13.87
CA MET A 2 28.25 5.59 -14.07
C MET A 2 26.84 6.00 -14.48
N THR A 3 26.29 5.31 -15.47
CA THR A 3 24.90 5.44 -15.91
C THR A 3 23.95 4.67 -14.98
N PHE A 4 22.64 4.96 -15.06
CA PHE A 4 21.65 4.21 -14.27
C PHE A 4 21.66 2.71 -14.57
N ASP A 5 21.83 2.32 -15.83
CA ASP A 5 21.89 0.91 -16.24
C ASP A 5 23.15 0.20 -15.74
N GLU A 6 24.29 0.88 -15.72
CA GLU A 6 25.52 0.38 -15.11
C GLU A 6 25.37 0.23 -13.59
N LEU A 7 24.67 1.16 -12.92
CA LEU A 7 24.37 1.04 -11.49
C LEU A 7 23.51 -0.19 -11.18
N VAL A 8 22.45 -0.41 -11.96
CA VAL A 8 21.58 -1.60 -11.83
C VAL A 8 22.38 -2.87 -12.03
N THR A 9 23.18 -2.94 -13.10
CA THR A 9 23.95 -4.14 -13.48
C THR A 9 25.05 -4.45 -12.47
N THR A 10 25.76 -3.42 -12.00
CA THR A 10 26.81 -3.55 -10.98
C THR A 10 26.23 -3.98 -9.64
N THR A 11 25.10 -3.37 -9.23
CA THR A 11 24.39 -3.73 -8.00
C THR A 11 23.96 -5.19 -8.02
N HIS A 12 23.37 -5.63 -9.14
CA HIS A 12 22.96 -7.02 -9.33
C HIS A 12 24.15 -7.98 -9.27
N THR A 13 25.25 -7.66 -9.95
CA THR A 13 26.46 -8.49 -9.99
C THR A 13 27.05 -8.68 -8.59
N ILE A 14 27.14 -7.61 -7.80
CA ILE A 14 27.66 -7.66 -6.43
C ILE A 14 26.73 -8.48 -5.52
N LEU A 15 25.40 -8.32 -5.65
CA LEU A 15 24.43 -9.10 -4.87
C LEU A 15 24.50 -10.58 -5.21
N LYS A 16 24.58 -10.93 -6.51
CA LYS A 16 24.72 -12.32 -6.97
C LYS A 16 25.97 -12.98 -6.41
N ALA A 17 27.09 -12.26 -6.36
CA ALA A 17 28.33 -12.75 -5.76
C ALA A 17 28.22 -12.99 -4.24
N LYS A 18 27.43 -12.16 -3.53
CA LYS A 18 27.18 -12.32 -2.08
C LYS A 18 26.18 -13.42 -1.75
N ALA A 19 25.18 -13.63 -2.60
CA ALA A 19 24.00 -14.42 -2.25
C ALA A 19 24.15 -15.94 -2.39
N ARG A 20 25.28 -16.43 -2.93
CA ARG A 20 25.70 -17.84 -3.08
C ARG A 20 24.73 -18.86 -3.71
N ASP A 21 23.42 -18.61 -3.82
CA ASP A 21 22.44 -19.49 -4.49
C ASP A 21 21.07 -18.84 -4.80
N SER A 22 20.78 -17.58 -4.42
CA SER A 22 19.50 -16.95 -4.78
C SER A 22 19.56 -16.19 -6.12
N ALA A 23 18.76 -16.64 -7.08
CA ALA A 23 18.58 -16.00 -8.37
C ALA A 23 17.75 -14.70 -8.24
N ILE A 24 18.33 -13.65 -7.66
CA ILE A 24 17.73 -12.31 -7.67
C ILE A 24 17.65 -11.84 -9.13
N PRO A 25 16.45 -11.58 -9.71
CA PRO A 25 16.34 -11.08 -11.07
C PRO A 25 16.89 -9.66 -11.18
N VAL A 26 17.58 -9.32 -12.27
CA VAL A 26 18.01 -7.93 -12.57
C VAL A 26 16.84 -6.97 -12.52
N ASP A 27 15.67 -7.39 -13.04
CA ASP A 27 14.46 -6.57 -13.08
C ASP A 27 13.91 -6.21 -11.70
N THR A 28 14.21 -7.01 -10.68
CA THR A 28 13.84 -6.66 -9.30
C THR A 28 14.71 -5.51 -8.80
N VAL A 29 16.02 -5.53 -9.06
CA VAL A 29 16.92 -4.42 -8.74
C VAL A 29 16.50 -3.17 -9.50
N ARG A 30 16.26 -3.27 -10.80
CA ARG A 30 15.80 -2.16 -11.65
C ARG A 30 14.54 -1.51 -11.12
N ARG A 31 13.46 -2.28 -10.93
CA ARG A 31 12.16 -1.76 -10.43
C ARG A 31 12.30 -1.05 -9.09
N MET A 32 13.13 -1.57 -8.18
CA MET A 32 13.35 -0.95 -6.88
C MET A 32 14.07 0.41 -6.97
N LEU A 33 15.10 0.50 -7.82
CA LEU A 33 15.83 1.75 -8.02
C LEU A 33 15.02 2.79 -8.80
N GLU A 34 14.22 2.35 -9.77
CA GLU A 34 13.27 3.21 -10.51
C GLU A 34 12.19 3.77 -9.59
N ALA A 35 11.57 2.94 -8.74
CA ALA A 35 10.56 3.37 -7.76
C ALA A 35 11.11 4.33 -6.68
N SER A 36 12.41 4.61 -6.69
CA SER A 36 13.08 5.54 -5.78
C SER A 36 13.50 6.85 -6.44
N ASP A 37 13.07 7.11 -7.67
CA ASP A 37 13.39 8.32 -8.46
C ASP A 37 14.90 8.56 -8.60
N VAL A 38 15.70 7.49 -8.54
CA VAL A 38 17.18 7.57 -8.64
C VAL A 38 17.58 7.85 -10.08
N ALA A 39 16.91 7.22 -11.04
CA ALA A 39 17.13 7.45 -12.47
C ALA A 39 16.96 8.94 -12.83
N ASP A 40 15.85 9.54 -12.42
CA ASP A 40 15.57 10.97 -12.65
C ASP A 40 16.62 11.88 -12.00
N ALA A 41 17.06 11.55 -10.78
CA ALA A 41 18.10 12.32 -10.09
C ALA A 41 19.46 12.24 -10.80
N MET A 42 19.80 11.09 -11.38
CA MET A 42 21.01 10.92 -12.19
C MET A 42 20.91 11.70 -13.51
N GLN A 43 19.75 11.68 -14.18
CA GLN A 43 19.54 12.39 -15.45
C GLN A 43 19.60 13.92 -15.30
N ARG A 44 18.99 14.49 -14.25
CA ARG A 44 19.04 15.95 -13.98
C ARG A 44 20.44 16.48 -13.78
N SER A 45 21.36 15.63 -13.35
CA SER A 45 22.76 16.01 -13.14
C SER A 45 23.53 16.13 -14.46
N ASN A 46 23.00 15.61 -15.58
CA ASN A 46 23.71 15.52 -16.87
C ASN A 46 23.44 16.69 -17.82
N VAL A 47 22.81 17.78 -17.34
CA VAL A 47 22.44 18.95 -18.15
C VAL A 47 23.64 19.88 -18.29
N ALA A 48 23.98 20.26 -19.52
CA ALA A 48 25.06 21.20 -19.81
C ALA A 48 24.86 22.52 -19.03
N ILE A 49 25.86 22.86 -18.21
CA ILE A 49 25.77 24.01 -17.30
C ILE A 49 26.26 25.25 -18.06
N PRO A 50 25.46 26.33 -18.14
CA PRO A 50 25.93 27.56 -18.73
C PRO A 50 26.99 28.21 -17.82
N GLU A 51 28.13 28.59 -18.39
CA GLU A 51 29.22 29.25 -17.67
C GLU A 51 28.85 30.70 -17.32
N ARG A 52 28.06 30.89 -16.27
CA ARG A 52 27.56 32.21 -15.85
C ARG A 52 28.24 32.71 -14.59
N ARG A 53 28.52 34.01 -14.52
CA ARG A 53 29.13 34.69 -13.38
C ARG A 53 28.24 35.83 -12.92
N ILE A 54 28.29 36.13 -11.63
CA ILE A 54 27.63 37.29 -11.05
C ILE A 54 28.68 38.38 -10.88
N ILE A 55 28.42 39.54 -11.48
CA ILE A 55 29.21 40.75 -11.28
C ILE A 55 28.29 41.80 -10.68
N VAL A 56 28.53 42.21 -9.44
CA VAL A 56 27.88 43.37 -8.84
C VAL A 56 28.46 44.62 -9.49
N ARG A 57 27.66 45.37 -10.22
CA ARG A 57 28.13 46.53 -10.99
C ARG A 57 27.99 47.82 -10.21
N GLN A 58 26.92 47.93 -9.45
CA GLN A 58 26.65 49.13 -8.66
C GLN A 58 25.71 48.85 -7.50
N VAL A 59 25.92 49.58 -6.42
CA VAL A 59 25.06 49.57 -5.24
C VAL A 59 24.60 50.98 -4.94
N TRP A 60 23.31 51.11 -4.65
CA TRP A 60 22.66 52.36 -4.28
C TRP A 60 21.81 52.15 -3.03
N LEU A 61 21.92 53.07 -2.08
CA LEU A 61 21.14 53.07 -0.84
C LEU A 61 20.62 54.47 -0.57
N ARG A 62 19.40 54.53 -0.08
CA ARG A 62 18.79 55.73 0.49
C ARG A 62 18.22 55.42 1.85
N GLY A 63 18.34 56.38 2.76
CA GLY A 63 17.81 56.24 4.09
C GLY A 63 17.85 57.50 4.91
N ARG A 64 17.52 57.34 6.18
CA ARG A 64 17.47 58.40 7.18
C ARG A 64 18.19 57.94 8.43
N LYS A 65 19.16 58.72 8.89
CA LYS A 65 19.98 58.40 10.06
C LYS A 65 19.59 59.28 11.23
N TRP A 66 19.39 58.67 12.40
CA TRP A 66 19.10 59.38 13.64
C TRP A 66 19.76 58.66 14.83
N GLN A 67 20.06 59.40 15.89
CA GLN A 67 20.58 58.85 17.15
C GLN A 67 19.41 58.52 18.09
N ASP A 68 18.80 59.54 18.70
CA ASP A 68 17.81 59.36 19.76
C ASP A 68 16.37 59.66 19.32
N ASP A 69 16.19 60.56 18.35
CA ASP A 69 14.88 61.01 17.87
C ASP A 69 14.72 60.79 16.35
N PRO A 70 13.80 59.90 15.90
CA PRO A 70 13.47 59.72 14.48
C PRO A 70 13.00 61.01 13.79
N ALA A 71 12.46 61.99 14.52
CA ALA A 71 12.02 63.26 13.97
C ALA A 71 13.18 64.19 13.59
N ALA A 72 14.39 63.96 14.13
CA ALA A 72 15.62 64.69 13.82
C ALA A 72 16.50 63.95 12.79
N ALA A 73 15.92 63.05 11.98
CA ALA A 73 16.70 62.22 11.07
C ALA A 73 17.30 63.00 9.89
N THR A 74 18.56 62.70 9.57
CA THR A 74 19.27 63.25 8.41
C THR A 74 19.16 62.28 7.23
N GLU A 75 18.71 62.76 6.07
CA GLU A 75 18.68 61.94 4.85
C GLU A 75 20.09 61.66 4.34
N PHE A 76 20.34 60.44 3.90
CA PHE A 76 21.55 60.06 3.19
C PHE A 76 21.22 59.34 1.88
N THR A 77 22.11 59.48 0.91
CA THR A 77 22.11 58.69 -0.31
C THR A 77 23.55 58.26 -0.59
N TYR A 78 23.74 56.96 -0.80
CA TYR A 78 25.02 56.37 -1.12
C TYR A 78 24.93 55.69 -2.49
N ARG A 79 25.93 55.91 -3.34
CA ARG A 79 26.06 55.24 -4.63
C ARG A 79 27.52 54.85 -4.85
N ARG A 80 27.75 53.63 -5.30
CA ARG A 80 29.09 53.16 -5.66
C ARG A 80 29.05 52.25 -6.89
N PHE A 81 29.96 52.51 -7.83
CA PHE A 81 30.29 51.62 -8.93
C PHE A 81 31.35 50.63 -8.50
N LEU A 82 31.25 49.41 -9.01
CA LEU A 82 32.11 48.28 -8.71
C LEU A 82 32.58 47.67 -10.03
N VAL A 83 33.81 47.16 -10.03
CA VAL A 83 34.45 46.57 -11.21
C VAL A 83 34.65 45.07 -11.03
N PRO A 84 34.88 44.30 -12.10
CA PRO A 84 35.48 42.97 -11.97
C PRO A 84 36.81 43.03 -11.19
N GLY A 85 37.24 41.90 -10.63
CA GLY A 85 38.41 41.82 -9.78
C GLY A 85 38.15 42.32 -8.35
N MET A 86 39.11 43.02 -7.77
CA MET A 86 39.10 43.38 -6.36
C MET A 86 38.46 44.74 -6.09
N ASN A 87 37.48 44.78 -5.18
CA ASN A 87 36.85 46.01 -4.71
C ASN A 87 36.96 46.11 -3.19
N GLY A 88 37.43 47.26 -2.69
CA GLY A 88 37.72 47.48 -1.28
C GLY A 88 36.94 48.63 -0.65
N TRP A 89 36.51 48.47 0.61
CA TRP A 89 36.13 49.56 1.51
C TRP A 89 37.07 49.59 2.70
N VAL A 90 37.83 50.67 2.83
CA VAL A 90 38.75 50.91 3.94
C VAL A 90 38.22 52.08 4.77
N ALA A 91 37.78 51.81 6.00
CA ALA A 91 37.23 52.84 6.89
C ALA A 91 37.32 52.42 8.36
N GLY A 92 37.13 53.36 9.29
CA GLY A 92 37.09 53.09 10.73
C GLY A 92 35.98 52.12 11.17
N ASN A 93 36.06 51.63 12.41
CA ASN A 93 34.98 50.83 13.01
C ASN A 93 33.69 51.65 13.08
N GLY A 94 32.55 51.01 12.76
CA GLY A 94 31.25 51.69 12.77
C GLY A 94 30.95 52.58 11.55
N ALA A 95 31.86 52.71 10.58
CA ALA A 95 31.67 53.53 9.39
C ALA A 95 30.60 53.04 8.38
N GLY A 96 29.96 51.89 8.63
CA GLY A 96 28.91 51.33 7.75
C GLY A 96 29.37 50.29 6.72
N LYS A 97 30.65 49.88 6.72
CA LYS A 97 31.20 48.93 5.74
C LYS A 97 30.47 47.58 5.72
N SER A 98 30.35 46.96 6.89
CA SER A 98 29.66 45.68 7.06
C SER A 98 28.17 45.78 6.70
N THR A 99 27.55 46.93 6.96
CA THR A 99 26.16 47.20 6.55
C THR A 99 26.01 47.16 5.04
N LEU A 100 26.93 47.80 4.31
CA LEU A 100 26.92 47.81 2.86
C LEU A 100 27.06 46.42 2.26
N LEU A 101 28.04 45.63 2.72
CA LEU A 101 28.19 44.24 2.27
C LEU A 101 26.93 43.41 2.58
N LYS A 102 26.35 43.58 3.77
CA LYS A 102 25.09 42.90 4.15
C LYS A 102 23.92 43.30 3.25
N THR A 103 23.85 44.54 2.75
CA THR A 103 22.80 44.92 1.79
C THR A 103 22.94 44.21 0.44
N ILE A 104 24.17 44.02 -0.04
CA ILE A 104 24.44 43.24 -1.26
C ILE A 104 24.08 41.77 -1.02
N VAL A 105 24.51 41.18 0.10
CA VAL A 105 24.15 39.79 0.48
C VAL A 105 22.63 39.62 0.57
N TRP A 106 21.89 40.61 1.08
CA TRP A 106 20.44 40.55 1.13
C TRP A 106 19.81 40.55 -0.26
N ALA A 107 20.30 41.38 -1.20
CA ALA A 107 19.84 41.33 -2.59
C ALA A 107 20.09 39.95 -3.24
N LEU A 108 21.23 39.32 -2.94
CA LEU A 108 21.60 38.02 -3.51
C LEU A 108 20.87 36.82 -2.90
N THR A 109 20.53 36.88 -1.61
CA THR A 109 19.92 35.75 -0.87
C THR A 109 18.41 35.89 -0.71
N GLY A 110 17.88 37.13 -0.77
CA GLY A 110 16.50 37.43 -0.40
C GLY A 110 16.21 37.33 1.11
N VAL A 111 17.22 37.02 1.93
CA VAL A 111 17.11 36.87 3.39
C VAL A 111 17.84 38.00 4.07
N ALA A 112 17.16 38.69 4.98
CA ALA A 112 17.75 39.80 5.72
C ALA A 112 18.89 39.31 6.63
N PRO A 113 20.13 39.80 6.46
CA PRO A 113 21.22 39.52 7.39
C PRO A 113 20.97 40.11 8.77
N SER A 114 21.79 39.73 9.75
CA SER A 114 21.77 40.35 11.07
C SER A 114 22.35 41.76 11.02
N PHE A 115 21.47 42.76 10.99
CA PHE A 115 21.81 44.19 11.15
C PHE A 115 21.64 44.60 12.61
N LYS A 116 22.36 45.64 13.04
CA LYS A 116 21.99 46.36 14.27
C LYS A 116 20.61 47.00 14.08
N ALA A 117 19.81 47.04 15.13
CA ALA A 117 18.39 47.42 15.06
C ALA A 117 18.18 48.86 14.57
N ASP A 118 19.05 49.78 14.99
CA ASP A 118 19.15 51.18 14.54
C ASP A 118 19.47 51.26 13.04
N VAL A 119 20.55 50.61 12.60
CA VAL A 119 20.99 50.60 11.20
C VAL A 119 19.93 50.01 10.28
N ARG A 120 19.23 48.96 10.74
CA ARG A 120 18.13 48.34 10.01
C ARG A 120 16.99 49.32 9.73
N ALA A 121 16.68 50.19 10.70
CA ALA A 121 15.63 51.18 10.60
C ALA A 121 16.01 52.36 9.70
N TRP A 122 17.31 52.65 9.57
CA TRP A 122 17.80 53.73 8.72
C TRP A 122 17.63 53.48 7.22
N LEU A 123 17.67 52.21 6.79
CA LEU A 123 17.55 51.84 5.38
C LEU A 123 16.10 51.99 4.92
N GLU A 124 15.86 52.75 3.85
CA GLU A 124 14.51 52.96 3.29
C GLU A 124 14.37 52.34 1.90
N ASP A 125 15.39 52.48 1.05
CA ASP A 125 15.39 51.99 -0.32
C ASP A 125 16.81 51.55 -0.71
N VAL A 126 16.93 50.34 -1.26
CA VAL A 126 18.20 49.76 -1.67
C VAL A 126 18.04 49.19 -3.07
N ALA A 127 19.00 49.47 -3.94
CA ALA A 127 19.07 48.89 -5.28
C ALA A 127 20.48 48.35 -5.54
N VAL A 128 20.55 47.13 -6.06
CA VAL A 128 21.80 46.48 -6.45
C VAL A 128 21.70 46.10 -7.92
N GLU A 129 22.59 46.63 -8.74
CA GLU A 129 22.75 46.20 -10.13
C GLU A 129 23.74 45.05 -10.22
N LEU A 130 23.35 44.05 -10.98
CA LEU A 130 24.08 42.83 -11.20
C LEU A 130 24.15 42.58 -12.70
N GLU A 131 25.27 42.06 -13.17
CA GLU A 131 25.38 41.42 -14.47
C GLU A 131 25.51 39.91 -14.27
N ILE A 132 24.71 39.17 -15.02
CA ILE A 132 24.88 37.74 -15.19
C ILE A 132 25.51 37.54 -16.56
N THR A 133 26.78 37.12 -16.58
CA THR A 133 27.56 37.07 -17.82
C THR A 133 26.92 36.11 -18.83
N GLY A 134 26.70 36.59 -20.05
CA GLY A 134 26.02 35.82 -21.09
C GLY A 134 24.50 35.73 -20.96
N ASP A 135 23.89 36.51 -20.04
CA ASP A 135 22.43 36.56 -19.83
C ASP A 135 21.91 38.00 -19.89
N GLY A 136 22.37 38.91 -19.02
CA GLY A 136 21.91 40.30 -19.01
C GLY A 136 22.30 41.13 -17.79
N ILE A 137 21.81 42.38 -17.76
CA ILE A 137 21.95 43.32 -16.64
C ILE A 137 20.62 43.42 -15.89
N TYR A 138 20.68 43.23 -14.58
CA TYR A 138 19.52 43.17 -13.71
C TYR A 138 19.67 44.12 -12.53
N THR A 139 18.55 44.65 -12.04
CA THR A 139 18.52 45.45 -10.82
C THR A 139 17.55 44.84 -9.83
N ILE A 140 18.04 44.52 -8.64
CA ILE A 140 17.23 44.08 -7.50
C ILE A 140 17.01 45.30 -6.61
N ARG A 141 15.77 45.79 -6.53
CA ARG A 141 15.41 46.93 -5.68
C ARG A 141 14.48 46.48 -4.58
N TYR A 142 14.81 46.80 -3.34
CA TYR A 142 14.00 46.45 -2.18
C TYR A 142 13.95 47.59 -1.17
N ARG A 143 12.79 47.71 -0.53
CA ARG A 143 12.44 48.73 0.45
C ARG A 143 12.18 48.08 1.79
N PRO A 144 13.20 48.03 2.65
CA PRO A 144 13.04 47.80 4.08
C PRO A 144 11.85 48.52 4.74
N ARG A 145 11.18 47.83 5.68
CA ARG A 145 10.19 48.46 6.56
C ARG A 145 10.33 47.93 7.99
N THR A 146 9.93 48.75 8.96
CA THR A 146 9.86 48.38 10.39
C THR A 146 8.56 47.64 10.74
N GLY A 147 7.47 47.91 10.00
CA GLY A 147 6.17 47.24 10.16
C GLY A 147 5.91 46.11 9.15
N GLN A 148 4.66 45.64 9.07
CA GLN A 148 4.23 44.71 8.01
C GLN A 148 3.78 45.49 6.76
N PRO A 149 4.15 45.05 5.55
CA PRO A 149 5.12 43.98 5.24
C PRO A 149 6.56 44.40 5.61
N LYS A 150 7.43 43.47 6.02
CA LYS A 150 8.78 43.79 6.51
C LYS A 150 9.73 44.31 5.41
N VAL A 151 9.42 43.98 4.17
CA VAL A 151 10.16 44.39 2.97
C VAL A 151 9.23 44.35 1.77
N THR A 152 9.40 45.25 0.82
CA THR A 152 8.70 45.23 -0.48
C THR A 152 9.70 45.51 -1.58
N GLY A 153 9.58 44.91 -2.75
CA GLY A 153 10.52 45.20 -3.82
C GLY A 153 10.25 44.46 -5.11
N GLU A 154 11.16 44.65 -6.05
CA GLU A 154 11.02 44.25 -7.44
C GLU A 154 12.38 43.83 -8.03
N ILE A 155 12.33 42.94 -9.03
CA ILE A 155 13.47 42.54 -9.85
C ILE A 155 13.26 43.08 -11.26
N TYR A 156 14.23 43.79 -11.83
CA TYR A 156 14.14 44.36 -13.18
C TYR A 156 15.24 43.80 -14.09
N ASN A 157 14.93 43.65 -15.39
CA ASN A 157 15.91 43.42 -16.46
C ASN A 157 16.38 44.76 -17.07
N HIS A 158 16.78 45.69 -16.21
CA HIS A 158 17.20 47.03 -16.60
C HIS A 158 18.35 47.48 -15.71
N ALA A 159 19.18 48.38 -16.25
CA ALA A 159 20.21 49.05 -15.49
C ALA A 159 19.62 49.93 -14.39
N LEU A 160 20.37 50.13 -13.31
CA LEU A 160 19.93 50.80 -12.09
C LEU A 160 19.50 52.24 -12.36
N ASP A 161 20.17 52.96 -13.26
CA ASP A 161 19.74 54.32 -13.64
C ASP A 161 18.36 54.36 -14.29
N ALA A 162 18.02 53.37 -15.11
CA ALA A 162 16.68 53.29 -15.69
C ALA A 162 15.63 53.00 -14.61
N VAL A 163 15.96 52.12 -13.65
CA VAL A 163 15.05 51.74 -12.55
C VAL A 163 14.85 52.86 -11.53
N LEU A 164 15.89 53.66 -11.24
CA LEU A 164 15.78 54.78 -10.32
C LEU A 164 15.03 55.97 -10.92
N ASN A 165 15.16 56.18 -12.23
CA ASN A 165 14.49 57.27 -12.95
C ASN A 165 13.13 56.87 -13.53
N ASP A 166 12.69 55.63 -13.33
CA ASP A 166 11.42 55.16 -13.87
C ASP A 166 10.22 55.87 -13.24
N ALA A 167 9.32 56.37 -14.10
CA ALA A 167 8.06 57.01 -13.72
C ALA A 167 6.89 56.01 -13.69
N GLY A 168 7.16 54.72 -13.50
CA GLY A 168 6.17 53.64 -13.50
C GLY A 168 5.91 53.02 -14.88
N THR A 169 6.87 53.13 -15.79
CA THR A 169 6.79 52.57 -17.15
C THR A 169 7.48 51.22 -17.29
N LEU A 170 8.45 50.92 -16.43
CA LEU A 170 9.16 49.65 -16.48
C LEU A 170 8.33 48.53 -15.86
N THR A 171 8.27 47.39 -16.55
CA THR A 171 7.62 46.19 -16.02
C THR A 171 8.67 45.34 -15.28
N PRO A 172 8.49 45.07 -13.98
CA PRO A 172 9.40 44.18 -13.26
C PRO A 172 9.26 42.74 -13.74
N LEU A 173 10.35 41.98 -13.67
CA LEU A 173 10.35 40.53 -13.88
C LEU A 173 9.59 39.80 -12.79
N ASP A 174 9.76 40.26 -11.55
CA ASP A 174 9.07 39.71 -10.38
C ASP A 174 8.90 40.79 -9.31
N THR A 175 7.91 40.62 -8.45
CA THR A 175 7.59 41.52 -7.35
C THR A 175 7.36 40.73 -6.08
N PHE A 176 7.78 41.27 -4.94
CA PHE A 176 7.64 40.60 -3.66
C PHE A 176 7.17 41.54 -2.57
N VAL A 177 6.31 40.99 -1.72
CA VAL A 177 5.76 41.64 -0.54
C VAL A 177 6.02 40.72 0.66
N ASP A 178 6.87 41.17 1.57
CA ASP A 178 7.38 40.47 2.76
C ASP A 178 8.57 39.52 2.52
N SER A 179 9.22 39.09 3.61
CA SER A 179 10.51 38.39 3.58
C SER A 179 10.47 37.02 2.89
N LYS A 180 9.40 36.23 3.09
CA LYS A 180 9.28 34.89 2.46
C LYS A 180 9.08 35.00 0.94
N PRO A 181 8.18 35.86 0.42
CA PRO A 181 8.10 36.09 -1.02
C PRO A 181 9.40 36.62 -1.63
N MET A 182 10.14 37.48 -0.93
CA MET A 182 11.46 37.94 -1.40
C MET A 182 12.44 36.77 -1.58
N SER A 183 12.66 35.94 -0.56
CA SER A 183 13.56 34.78 -0.65
C SER A 183 13.15 33.84 -1.80
N ARG A 184 11.84 33.62 -2.00
CA ARG A 184 11.34 32.81 -3.12
C ARG A 184 11.62 33.43 -4.50
N ALA A 185 11.32 34.71 -4.68
CA ALA A 185 11.55 35.43 -5.94
C ALA A 185 13.04 35.44 -6.30
N ILE A 186 13.91 35.77 -5.34
CA ILE A 186 15.36 35.76 -5.53
C ILE A 186 15.88 34.35 -5.82
N THR A 187 15.41 33.35 -5.08
CA THR A 187 15.78 31.95 -5.31
C THR A 187 15.40 31.49 -6.71
N ALA A 188 14.17 31.76 -7.15
CA ALA A 188 13.71 31.39 -8.50
C ALA A 188 14.53 32.09 -9.58
N PHE A 189 14.73 33.41 -9.45
CA PHE A 189 15.49 34.23 -10.38
C PHE A 189 16.90 33.69 -10.65
N PHE A 190 17.67 33.40 -9.59
CA PHE A 190 19.03 32.90 -9.74
C PHE A 190 19.10 31.41 -10.06
N THR A 191 18.16 30.58 -9.60
CA THR A 191 18.12 29.16 -9.95
C THR A 191 17.98 29.00 -11.47
N GLU A 192 17.00 29.69 -12.06
CA GLU A 192 16.78 29.72 -13.50
C GLU A 192 18.00 30.24 -14.26
N ARG A 193 18.55 31.39 -13.83
CA ARG A 193 19.61 32.07 -14.58
C ARG A 193 21.00 31.55 -14.32
N MET A 194 21.28 30.86 -13.22
CA MET A 194 22.65 30.40 -12.94
C MET A 194 22.82 28.90 -13.24
N GLY A 195 21.76 28.20 -13.65
CA GLY A 195 21.80 26.75 -13.84
C GLY A 195 21.97 25.98 -12.53
N PHE A 196 21.56 26.59 -11.41
CA PHE A 196 21.46 25.91 -10.13
C PHE A 196 20.13 25.19 -10.06
N PHE A 197 20.01 24.22 -9.16
CA PHE A 197 18.75 23.54 -8.90
C PHE A 197 18.67 23.15 -7.43
N GLU A 198 17.45 22.89 -6.99
CA GLU A 198 17.20 22.46 -5.63
C GLU A 198 17.73 21.04 -5.40
N LEU A 199 18.66 20.90 -4.45
CA LEU A 199 19.12 19.61 -3.97
C LEU A 199 18.28 19.18 -2.77
N GLU A 200 17.38 18.23 -3.04
CA GLU A 200 16.63 17.55 -1.97
C GLU A 200 17.53 16.52 -1.28
N ALA A 201 17.80 16.76 0.00
CA ALA A 201 18.33 15.76 0.91
C ALA A 201 17.17 15.12 1.68
N VAL A 202 17.01 13.80 1.54
CA VAL A 202 16.09 13.04 2.38
C VAL A 202 16.86 12.55 3.61
N GLU A 203 16.31 12.79 4.79
CA GLU A 203 16.86 12.35 6.06
C GLU A 203 15.87 11.41 6.75
N TRP A 204 16.26 10.16 6.95
CA TRP A 204 15.46 9.21 7.72
C TRP A 204 15.65 9.45 9.21
N ARG A 205 14.53 9.62 9.93
CA ARG A 205 14.52 9.73 11.40
C ARG A 205 14.01 8.44 12.01
N ALA A 206 14.93 7.63 12.52
CA ALA A 206 14.62 6.35 13.16
C ALA A 206 13.68 6.50 14.36
N ALA A 207 13.79 7.59 15.13
CA ALA A 207 12.97 7.81 16.33
C ALA A 207 11.47 8.03 16.01
N THR A 208 11.17 8.65 14.87
CA THR A 208 9.79 8.99 14.46
C THR A 208 9.30 8.15 13.28
N PHE A 209 10.11 7.20 12.79
CA PHE A 209 9.85 6.42 11.58
C PHE A 209 9.38 7.28 10.40
N SER A 210 10.00 8.45 10.25
CA SER A 210 9.59 9.43 9.24
C SER A 210 10.78 9.94 8.45
N SER A 211 10.52 10.35 7.22
CA SER A 211 11.50 11.05 6.40
C SER A 211 11.28 12.55 6.53
N VAL A 212 12.37 13.28 6.72
CA VAL A 212 12.39 14.73 6.65
C VAL A 212 13.09 15.12 5.36
N ARG A 213 12.36 15.81 4.49
CA ARG A 213 12.94 16.43 3.31
C ARG A 213 13.57 17.75 3.72
N ARG A 214 14.82 17.94 3.34
CA ARG A 214 15.50 19.23 3.42
C ARG A 214 15.88 19.64 2.01
N VAL A 215 15.65 20.89 1.70
CA VAL A 215 15.97 21.46 0.38
C VAL A 215 17.14 22.40 0.55
N VAL A 216 18.14 22.24 -0.31
CA VAL A 216 19.20 23.22 -0.50
C VAL A 216 18.90 23.94 -1.81
N SER A 217 18.73 25.25 -1.74
CA SER A 217 18.39 26.10 -2.88
C SER A 217 19.40 27.25 -3.01
N TRP A 218 19.20 28.12 -4.00
CA TRP A 218 20.03 29.32 -4.20
C TRP A 218 20.22 30.14 -2.92
N GLU A 219 19.19 30.30 -2.10
CA GLU A 219 19.31 31.00 -0.81
C GLU A 219 20.50 30.49 0.03
N VAL A 220 20.69 29.17 0.08
CA VAL A 220 21.78 28.53 0.84
C VAL A 220 23.09 28.60 0.06
N TYR A 221 23.07 28.38 -1.26
CA TYR A 221 24.28 28.48 -2.09
C TYR A 221 24.91 29.89 -2.04
N ALA A 222 24.08 30.94 -2.08
CA ALA A 222 24.52 32.32 -2.03
C ALA A 222 25.13 32.71 -0.67
N GLN A 223 24.73 32.05 0.42
CA GLN A 223 25.36 32.28 1.74
C GLN A 223 26.82 31.84 1.77
N ALA A 224 27.20 30.81 1.01
CA ALA A 224 28.58 30.35 0.90
C ALA A 224 29.49 31.34 0.12
N LEU A 225 28.93 32.40 -0.48
CA LEU A 225 29.69 33.47 -1.12
C LEU A 225 30.09 34.56 -0.13
N PHE A 226 29.65 34.48 1.13
CA PHE A 226 29.89 35.49 2.16
C PHE A 226 30.76 34.94 3.30
N ILE A 227 31.84 35.66 3.61
CA ILE A 227 32.67 35.46 4.80
C ILE A 227 32.35 36.60 5.77
N GLY A 228 31.76 36.28 6.92
CA GLY A 228 31.43 37.24 7.97
C GLY A 228 32.56 37.46 8.98
N ALA A 229 32.51 38.57 9.70
CA ALA A 229 33.56 39.01 10.63
C ALA A 229 33.68 38.20 11.94
N GLU A 230 32.68 37.37 12.31
CA GLU A 230 32.64 36.65 13.59
C GLU A 230 32.37 35.14 13.44
N ASP A 231 32.45 34.59 12.22
CA ASP A 231 32.08 33.20 11.98
C ASP A 231 33.12 32.41 11.18
N TYR A 232 33.98 31.71 11.93
CA TYR A 232 35.02 30.82 11.40
C TYR A 232 34.82 29.36 11.81
N ALA A 233 33.70 29.02 12.45
CA ALA A 233 33.40 27.67 12.91
C ALA A 233 33.12 26.68 11.76
N ASP A 234 32.65 27.20 10.63
CA ASP A 234 32.44 26.47 9.38
C ASP A 234 33.31 27.10 8.28
N TYR A 235 33.95 26.26 7.45
CA TYR A 235 34.87 26.74 6.42
C TYR A 235 34.15 27.17 5.13
N LEU A 236 32.87 26.87 4.97
CA LEU A 236 32.07 27.18 3.78
C LEU A 236 30.97 28.21 4.08
N PHE A 237 30.36 28.18 5.26
CA PHE A 237 29.18 28.99 5.57
C PHE A 237 29.37 30.09 6.62
N PRO A 238 28.44 31.06 6.62
CA PRO A 238 28.02 32.01 7.63
C PRO A 238 27.90 31.70 9.11
N ARG A 239 27.45 30.47 9.37
CA ARG A 239 26.82 30.03 10.61
C ARG A 239 26.90 28.53 10.73
N ARG A 240 26.95 28.04 11.97
CA ARG A 240 27.00 26.62 12.34
C ARG A 240 25.64 25.89 12.34
N ASP A 241 24.54 26.58 12.02
CA ASP A 241 23.20 25.96 11.96
C ASP A 241 22.99 25.07 10.71
N THR A 242 24.02 24.95 9.87
CA THR A 242 24.04 24.08 8.70
C THR A 242 24.28 22.63 9.10
N ASN A 243 23.51 21.71 8.53
CA ASN A 243 23.76 20.29 8.73
C ASN A 243 24.83 19.78 7.75
N ALA A 244 25.48 18.66 8.07
CA ALA A 244 26.52 18.06 7.22
C ALA A 244 26.05 17.80 5.77
N LYS A 245 24.75 17.51 5.56
CA LYS A 245 24.19 17.30 4.23
C LYS A 245 24.06 18.59 3.41
N GLN A 246 23.70 19.72 4.03
CA GLN A 246 23.69 21.04 3.40
C GLN A 246 25.08 21.43 2.96
N HIS A 247 26.07 21.18 3.82
CA HIS A 247 27.49 21.36 3.52
C HIS A 247 27.92 20.60 2.27
N GLN A 248 27.74 19.28 2.29
CA GLN A 248 28.09 18.40 1.18
C GLN A 248 27.38 18.83 -0.11
N ASN A 249 26.07 19.09 -0.08
CA ASN A 249 25.30 19.47 -1.26
C ASN A 249 25.68 20.84 -1.83
N THR A 250 26.00 21.83 -0.97
CA THR A 250 26.43 23.14 -1.43
C THR A 250 27.82 23.08 -2.05
N LEU A 251 28.78 22.44 -1.39
CA LEU A 251 30.13 22.31 -1.95
C LEU A 251 30.13 21.53 -3.26
N ALA A 252 29.38 20.43 -3.30
CA ALA A 252 29.10 19.68 -4.52
C ALA A 252 28.58 20.55 -5.65
N MET A 253 27.53 21.33 -5.39
CA MET A 253 26.92 22.20 -6.39
C MET A 253 27.94 23.25 -6.89
N LEU A 254 28.67 23.91 -5.98
CA LEU A 254 29.68 24.92 -6.35
C LEU A 254 30.84 24.33 -7.16
N LEU A 255 31.23 23.09 -6.87
CA LEU A 255 32.25 22.34 -7.62
C LEU A 255 31.68 21.71 -8.91
N GLY A 256 30.37 21.81 -9.16
CA GLY A 256 29.73 21.21 -10.33
C GLY A 256 29.79 19.69 -10.33
N LEU A 257 29.72 19.08 -9.14
CA LEU A 257 29.77 17.65 -8.94
C LEU A 257 28.38 17.05 -9.14
N ASP A 258 28.28 16.15 -10.11
CA ASP A 258 27.01 15.57 -10.54
C ASP A 258 26.59 14.39 -9.63
N VAL A 259 25.31 13.98 -9.69
CA VAL A 259 24.78 12.73 -9.09
C VAL A 259 24.64 12.72 -7.56
N ILE A 260 25.00 13.80 -6.87
CA ILE A 260 24.92 13.88 -5.39
C ILE A 260 23.47 13.83 -4.85
N ALA A 261 22.50 14.29 -5.64
CA ALA A 261 21.07 14.09 -5.34
C ALA A 261 20.69 12.60 -5.33
N ALA A 262 21.17 11.83 -6.30
CA ALA A 262 20.89 10.40 -6.41
C ALA A 262 21.53 9.61 -5.26
N VAL A 263 22.79 9.94 -4.92
CA VAL A 263 23.50 9.39 -3.75
C VAL A 263 22.72 9.64 -2.46
N SER A 264 22.27 10.88 -2.26
CA SER A 264 21.48 11.26 -1.07
C SER A 264 20.15 10.51 -0.98
N ARG A 265 19.44 10.33 -2.11
CA ARG A 265 18.19 9.55 -2.18
C ARG A 265 18.42 8.09 -1.84
N LEU A 266 19.45 7.47 -2.42
CA LEU A 266 19.83 6.08 -2.11
C LEU A 266 20.18 5.89 -0.64
N LYS A 267 20.93 6.83 -0.04
CA LYS A 267 21.26 6.78 1.39
C LYS A 267 20.00 6.78 2.26
N ALA A 268 19.03 7.63 1.96
CA ALA A 268 17.79 7.69 2.71
C ALA A 268 16.95 6.41 2.58
N LYS A 269 16.86 5.85 1.37
CA LYS A 269 16.18 4.57 1.12
C LYS A 269 16.87 3.40 1.85
N TRP A 270 18.20 3.40 1.86
CA TRP A 270 18.97 2.44 2.64
C TRP A 270 18.70 2.57 4.15
N ASP A 271 18.73 3.78 4.71
CA ASP A 271 18.46 4.01 6.13
C ASP A 271 17.04 3.59 6.53
N GLN A 272 16.05 3.89 5.69
CA GLN A 272 14.67 3.43 5.86
C GLN A 272 14.60 1.90 5.85
N ALA A 273 15.08 1.25 4.79
CA ALA A 273 15.01 -0.20 4.66
C ALA A 273 15.79 -0.93 5.78
N LYS A 274 16.91 -0.34 6.23
CA LYS A 274 17.66 -0.81 7.40
C LYS A 274 16.82 -0.71 8.67
N GLY A 275 16.18 0.44 8.92
CA GLY A 275 15.30 0.64 10.06
C GLY A 275 14.11 -0.31 10.08
N ASP A 276 13.44 -0.49 8.94
CA ASP A 276 12.31 -1.41 8.78
C ASP A 276 12.73 -2.86 9.04
N PHE A 277 13.88 -3.29 8.48
CA PHE A 277 14.44 -4.61 8.72
C PHE A 277 14.81 -4.84 10.20
N GLU A 278 15.54 -3.90 10.82
CA GLU A 278 15.95 -4.02 12.22
C GLU A 278 14.76 -4.00 13.18
N PHE A 279 13.75 -3.17 12.90
CA PHE A 279 12.51 -3.12 13.67
C PHE A 279 11.76 -4.45 13.59
N GLN A 280 11.57 -4.99 12.38
CA GLN A 280 10.88 -6.27 12.21
C GLN A 280 11.65 -7.43 12.83
N LYS A 281 12.97 -7.45 12.65
CA LYS A 281 13.84 -8.45 13.27
C LYS A 281 13.71 -8.43 14.79
N LYS A 282 13.84 -7.27 15.42
CA LYS A 282 13.70 -7.13 16.89
C LYS A 282 12.30 -7.49 17.38
N ARG A 283 11.26 -7.13 16.63
CA ARG A 283 9.86 -7.48 16.97
C ARG A 283 9.64 -9.00 16.98
N VAL A 284 10.17 -9.68 15.96
CA VAL A 284 10.14 -11.15 15.87
C VAL A 284 10.95 -11.77 17.01
N GLU A 285 12.18 -11.32 17.26
CA GLU A 285 13.05 -11.81 18.34
C GLU A 285 12.43 -11.61 19.73
N ALA A 286 11.88 -10.42 20.02
CA ALA A 286 11.26 -10.10 21.30
C ALA A 286 9.99 -10.92 21.57
N ASN A 287 9.18 -11.15 20.54
CA ASN A 287 7.95 -11.94 20.68
C ASN A 287 8.22 -13.44 20.70
N THR A 288 9.41 -13.92 20.31
CA THR A 288 9.69 -15.36 20.16
C THR A 288 9.50 -16.15 21.46
N ALA A 289 9.94 -15.62 22.61
CA ALA A 289 9.86 -16.33 23.88
C ALA A 289 8.42 -16.40 24.43
N ASP A 290 7.70 -15.27 24.41
CA ASP A 290 6.31 -15.17 24.87
C ASP A 290 5.35 -15.96 23.96
N VAL A 291 5.50 -15.81 22.63
CA VAL A 291 4.69 -16.54 21.65
C VAL A 291 4.94 -18.05 21.73
N ARG A 292 6.19 -18.51 21.93
CA ARG A 292 6.48 -19.96 22.15
C ARG A 292 5.82 -20.52 23.40
N GLY A 293 5.80 -19.76 24.50
CA GLY A 293 5.08 -20.16 25.71
C GLY A 293 3.58 -20.34 25.46
N ARG A 294 2.97 -19.38 24.75
CA ARG A 294 1.55 -19.43 24.37
C ARG A 294 1.22 -20.55 23.38
N ILE A 295 2.10 -20.83 22.42
CA ILE A 295 1.98 -21.99 21.51
C ILE A 295 1.96 -23.29 22.33
N THR A 296 2.91 -23.46 23.24
CA THR A 296 3.00 -24.66 24.10
C THR A 296 1.73 -24.86 24.91
N GLN A 297 1.18 -23.77 25.48
CA GLN A 297 -0.08 -23.81 26.22
C GLN A 297 -1.27 -24.18 25.33
N ALA A 298 -1.40 -23.57 24.15
CA ALA A 298 -2.47 -23.86 23.20
C ALA A 298 -2.40 -25.30 22.66
N GLU A 299 -1.21 -25.84 22.41
CA GLU A 299 -1.01 -27.25 22.05
C GLU A 299 -1.42 -28.20 23.18
N GLN A 300 -1.18 -27.83 24.44
CA GLN A 300 -1.64 -28.61 25.59
C GLN A 300 -3.16 -28.62 25.70
N GLN A 301 -3.82 -27.47 25.51
CA GLN A 301 -5.28 -27.37 25.52
C GLN A 301 -5.91 -28.15 24.36
N LEU A 302 -5.35 -28.05 23.15
CA LEU A 302 -5.83 -28.80 22.00
C LEU A 302 -5.73 -30.32 22.24
N ARG A 303 -4.60 -30.80 22.79
CA ARG A 303 -4.45 -32.21 23.15
C ARG A 303 -5.48 -32.69 24.18
N GLN A 304 -5.82 -31.85 25.16
CA GLN A 304 -6.87 -32.19 26.14
C GLN A 304 -8.25 -32.31 25.49
N VAL A 305 -8.60 -31.37 24.61
CA VAL A 305 -9.86 -31.40 23.85
C VAL A 305 -9.93 -32.63 22.95
N GLU A 306 -8.86 -32.94 22.22
CA GLU A 306 -8.79 -34.11 21.33
C GLU A 306 -8.88 -35.43 22.09
N ALA A 307 -8.24 -35.54 23.25
CA ALA A 307 -8.37 -36.71 24.12
C ALA A 307 -9.79 -36.90 24.66
N ARG A 308 -10.48 -35.80 25.00
CA ARG A 308 -11.88 -35.86 25.46
C ARG A 308 -12.83 -36.30 24.36
N ILE A 309 -12.65 -35.80 23.13
CA ILE A 309 -13.41 -36.25 21.95
C ILE A 309 -13.18 -37.75 21.72
N ALA A 310 -11.92 -38.21 21.75
CA ALA A 310 -11.61 -39.63 21.55
C ALA A 310 -12.22 -40.55 22.63
N ALA A 311 -12.28 -40.10 23.89
CA ALA A 311 -12.91 -40.85 24.98
C ALA A 311 -14.44 -40.95 24.82
N ILE A 312 -15.07 -39.88 24.32
CA ILE A 312 -16.51 -39.80 24.00
C ILE A 312 -16.84 -40.77 22.85
N ASP A 313 -16.03 -40.80 21.79
CA ASP A 313 -16.20 -41.72 20.66
C ASP A 313 -16.04 -43.19 21.09
N ALA A 314 -15.08 -43.49 21.97
CA ALA A 314 -14.89 -44.85 22.50
C ALA A 314 -16.06 -45.36 23.36
N GLY A 315 -16.79 -44.46 24.04
CA GLY A 315 -17.95 -44.79 24.87
C GLY A 315 -19.23 -45.15 24.10
N GLN A 316 -19.37 -44.71 22.84
CA GLN A 316 -20.57 -44.96 22.02
C GLN A 316 -20.74 -46.41 21.58
N SER A 317 -19.69 -47.22 21.59
CA SER A 317 -19.72 -48.59 21.05
C SER A 317 -20.42 -49.63 21.94
N VAL A 318 -20.78 -49.32 23.19
CA VAL A 318 -21.07 -50.36 24.22
C VAL A 318 -22.54 -50.39 24.70
N VAL A 319 -23.40 -49.42 24.37
CA VAL A 319 -24.68 -49.22 25.10
C VAL A 319 -25.96 -49.69 24.39
N VAL A 320 -25.91 -50.24 23.16
CA VAL A 320 -27.08 -50.88 22.55
C VAL A 320 -26.77 -52.36 22.31
N ASP A 321 -27.47 -53.26 23.01
CA ASP A 321 -27.41 -54.70 22.75
C ASP A 321 -27.88 -54.97 21.33
N ALA A 322 -26.91 -55.04 20.40
CA ALA A 322 -27.15 -55.24 18.97
C ALA A 322 -27.99 -56.49 18.71
N THR A 323 -27.88 -57.49 19.59
CA THR A 323 -28.62 -58.75 19.54
C THR A 323 -30.12 -58.54 19.71
N HIS A 324 -30.53 -57.66 20.64
CA HIS A 324 -31.95 -57.37 20.87
C HIS A 324 -32.57 -56.61 19.68
N VAL A 325 -31.86 -55.63 19.11
CA VAL A 325 -32.32 -54.88 17.93
C VAL A 325 -32.45 -55.78 16.70
N ILE A 326 -31.48 -56.68 16.49
CA ILE A 326 -31.54 -57.69 15.42
C ILE A 326 -32.77 -58.58 15.60
N HIS A 327 -33.01 -59.08 16.82
CA HIS A 327 -34.14 -59.96 17.10
C HIS A 327 -35.50 -59.27 16.86
N VAL A 328 -35.67 -58.01 17.25
CA VAL A 328 -36.91 -57.26 17.00
C VAL A 328 -37.12 -57.02 15.50
N ARG A 329 -36.04 -56.74 14.75
CA ARG A 329 -36.11 -56.58 13.27
C ARG A 329 -36.48 -57.89 12.56
N GLU A 330 -35.95 -59.02 13.00
CA GLU A 330 -36.33 -60.34 12.47
C GLU A 330 -37.81 -60.65 12.70
N ARG A 331 -38.35 -60.31 13.87
CA ARG A 331 -39.79 -60.46 14.16
C ARG A 331 -40.66 -59.56 13.27
N ILE A 332 -40.24 -58.34 13.00
CA ILE A 332 -40.94 -57.45 12.04
C ILE A 332 -40.93 -58.06 10.64
N ALA A 333 -39.79 -58.55 10.17
CA ALA A 333 -39.66 -59.18 8.85
C ALA A 333 -40.57 -60.42 8.74
N HIS A 334 -40.65 -61.23 9.80
CA HIS A 334 -41.53 -62.38 9.87
C HIS A 334 -43.02 -62.00 9.74
N GLU A 335 -43.49 -61.00 10.50
CA GLU A 335 -44.90 -60.56 10.43
C GLU A 335 -45.24 -59.91 9.08
N LEU A 336 -44.30 -59.18 8.45
CA LEU A 336 -44.49 -58.63 7.10
C LEU A 336 -44.62 -59.75 6.04
N GLN A 337 -43.79 -60.79 6.13
CA GLN A 337 -43.91 -61.95 5.26
C GLN A 337 -45.25 -62.66 5.45
N ARG A 338 -45.69 -62.81 6.70
CA ARG A 338 -47.00 -63.39 7.05
C ARG A 338 -48.16 -62.56 6.45
N ILE A 339 -48.12 -61.23 6.55
CA ILE A 339 -49.10 -60.33 5.92
C ILE A 339 -49.15 -60.57 4.41
N SER A 340 -48.00 -60.66 3.74
CA SER A 340 -47.95 -60.93 2.29
C SER A 340 -48.67 -62.23 1.93
N THR A 341 -48.33 -63.33 2.61
CA THR A 341 -48.95 -64.64 2.36
C THR A 341 -50.45 -64.65 2.63
N LEU A 342 -50.90 -64.04 3.73
CA LEU A 342 -52.33 -63.96 4.05
C LEU A 342 -53.09 -63.11 3.02
N THR A 343 -52.48 -62.02 2.53
CA THR A 343 -53.08 -61.16 1.51
C THR A 343 -53.27 -61.90 0.19
N GLU A 344 -52.28 -62.68 -0.26
CA GLU A 344 -52.42 -63.55 -1.43
C GLU A 344 -53.54 -64.58 -1.25
N THR A 345 -53.64 -65.16 -0.05
CA THR A 345 -54.68 -66.14 0.29
C THR A 345 -56.08 -65.51 0.27
N GLU A 346 -56.24 -64.30 0.83
CA GLU A 346 -57.50 -63.55 0.80
C GLU A 346 -57.92 -63.22 -0.64
N GLN A 347 -56.98 -62.78 -1.49
CA GLN A 347 -57.25 -62.49 -2.89
C GLN A 347 -57.72 -63.73 -3.67
N ALA A 348 -57.10 -64.89 -3.43
CA ALA A 348 -57.51 -66.15 -4.03
C ALA A 348 -58.94 -66.56 -3.61
N LEU A 349 -59.26 -66.44 -2.32
CA LEU A 349 -60.60 -66.73 -1.80
C LEU A 349 -61.67 -65.78 -2.37
N LEU A 350 -61.36 -64.49 -2.48
CA LEU A 350 -62.26 -63.49 -3.10
C LEU A 350 -62.45 -63.71 -4.61
N ALA A 351 -61.42 -64.20 -5.31
CA ALA A 351 -61.55 -64.59 -6.71
C ALA A 351 -62.48 -65.82 -6.86
N GLU A 352 -62.32 -66.82 -5.99
CA GLU A 352 -63.18 -68.00 -5.98
C GLU A 352 -64.63 -67.64 -5.62
N GLU A 353 -64.84 -66.78 -4.62
CA GLU A 353 -66.17 -66.29 -4.25
C GLU A 353 -66.87 -65.61 -5.44
N ARG A 354 -66.15 -64.79 -6.21
CA ARG A 354 -66.67 -64.14 -7.44
C ARG A 354 -67.06 -65.16 -8.51
N ARG A 355 -66.24 -66.19 -8.71
CA ARG A 355 -66.55 -67.28 -9.66
C ARG A 355 -67.82 -68.03 -9.27
N ILE A 356 -67.92 -68.46 -8.02
CA ILE A 356 -69.09 -69.19 -7.52
C ILE A 356 -70.36 -68.32 -7.57
N LYS A 357 -70.27 -67.01 -7.29
CA LYS A 357 -71.39 -66.07 -7.46
C LYS A 357 -71.85 -65.98 -8.92
N ALA A 358 -70.93 -65.95 -9.87
CA ALA A 358 -71.26 -65.93 -11.30
C ALA A 358 -71.96 -67.23 -11.74
N ASP A 359 -71.44 -68.39 -11.31
CA ASP A 359 -72.04 -69.71 -11.57
C ASP A 359 -73.43 -69.84 -10.94
N LEU A 360 -73.61 -69.36 -9.71
CA LEU A 360 -74.92 -69.29 -9.06
C LEU A 360 -75.89 -68.41 -9.86
N GLY A 361 -75.44 -67.26 -10.36
CA GLY A 361 -76.25 -66.37 -11.19
C GLY A 361 -76.67 -67.00 -12.52
N LYS A 362 -75.78 -67.78 -13.16
CA LYS A 362 -76.12 -68.57 -14.36
C LYS A 362 -77.13 -69.68 -14.02
N THR A 363 -76.84 -70.47 -13.00
CA THR A 363 -77.68 -71.60 -12.58
C THR A 363 -79.10 -71.15 -12.19
N ARG A 364 -79.25 -69.99 -11.52
CA ARG A 364 -80.56 -69.40 -11.21
C ARG A 364 -81.35 -68.98 -12.45
N ARG A 365 -80.68 -68.45 -13.47
CA ARG A 365 -81.32 -68.12 -14.75
C ARG A 365 -81.78 -69.39 -15.46
N ASP A 366 -80.97 -70.43 -15.48
CA ASP A 366 -81.32 -71.72 -16.07
C ASP A 366 -82.54 -72.35 -15.36
N ALA A 367 -82.59 -72.30 -14.02
CA ALA A 367 -83.75 -72.73 -13.24
C ALA A 367 -85.02 -71.95 -13.59
N GLN A 368 -84.90 -70.62 -13.78
CA GLN A 368 -86.03 -69.77 -14.14
C GLN A 368 -86.58 -70.11 -15.53
N VAL A 369 -85.71 -70.30 -16.52
CA VAL A 369 -86.11 -70.71 -17.87
C VAL A 369 -86.83 -72.06 -17.84
N LEU A 370 -86.31 -73.04 -17.07
CA LEU A 370 -86.96 -74.34 -16.92
C LEU A 370 -88.34 -74.23 -16.25
N ARG A 371 -88.47 -73.42 -15.19
CA ARG A 371 -89.77 -73.14 -14.55
C ARG A 371 -90.78 -72.56 -15.54
N GLU A 372 -90.36 -71.59 -16.33
CA GLU A 372 -91.22 -70.98 -17.35
C GLU A 372 -91.67 -72.02 -18.39
N ILE A 373 -90.77 -72.87 -18.89
CA ILE A 373 -91.12 -73.95 -19.85
C ILE A 373 -92.18 -74.90 -19.27
N VAL A 374 -92.03 -75.33 -18.02
CA VAL A 374 -92.99 -76.23 -17.36
C VAL A 374 -94.36 -75.55 -17.22
N GLN A 375 -94.39 -74.31 -16.72
CA GLN A 375 -95.63 -73.55 -16.54
C GLN A 375 -96.36 -73.28 -17.86
N PHE A 376 -95.62 -72.87 -18.90
CA PHE A 376 -96.20 -72.62 -20.22
C PHE A 376 -96.84 -73.87 -20.82
N ARG A 377 -96.21 -75.04 -20.66
CA ARG A 377 -96.72 -76.29 -21.25
C ARG A 377 -98.01 -76.77 -20.59
N PHE A 378 -98.12 -76.66 -19.27
CA PHE A 378 -99.33 -77.06 -18.53
C PHE A 378 -100.54 -76.18 -18.87
N PHE A 379 -100.34 -74.87 -19.01
CA PHE A 379 -101.41 -73.91 -19.26
C PHE A 379 -102.16 -74.17 -20.58
N PHE A 380 -101.45 -74.46 -21.68
CA PHE A 380 -102.09 -74.66 -22.99
C PHE A 380 -102.83 -75.99 -23.12
N SER A 381 -102.38 -77.04 -22.44
CA SER A 381 -103.00 -78.37 -22.51
C SER A 381 -104.34 -78.50 -21.75
N GLY A 382 -104.72 -77.51 -20.93
CA GLY A 382 -105.88 -77.58 -20.05
C GLY A 382 -107.11 -76.79 -20.51
N LEU A 383 -107.12 -76.24 -21.72
CA LEU A 383 -108.19 -75.34 -22.19
C LEU A 383 -109.39 -76.13 -22.76
N PRO A 384 -110.61 -75.99 -22.20
CA PRO A 384 -111.80 -76.65 -22.75
C PRO A 384 -112.25 -75.95 -24.04
N VAL A 385 -112.37 -76.72 -25.12
CA VAL A 385 -112.92 -76.23 -26.39
C VAL A 385 -114.38 -76.68 -26.50
N GLU A 386 -115.32 -75.74 -26.45
CA GLU A 386 -116.77 -76.03 -26.50
C GLU A 386 -117.36 -75.94 -27.91
N ARG A 387 -116.73 -75.15 -28.78
CA ARG A 387 -117.12 -74.95 -30.17
C ARG A 387 -115.92 -75.17 -31.06
N CYS A 388 -116.15 -75.70 -32.27
CA CYS A 388 -115.08 -75.79 -33.24
C CYS A 388 -114.57 -74.38 -33.58
N PRO A 389 -113.29 -74.04 -33.34
CA PRO A 389 -112.78 -72.69 -33.57
C PRO A 389 -112.76 -72.29 -35.06
N HIS A 390 -113.02 -73.23 -35.98
CA HIS A 390 -113.10 -72.97 -37.42
C HIS A 390 -114.52 -72.70 -37.93
N CYS A 391 -115.52 -73.51 -37.55
CA CYS A 391 -116.89 -73.40 -38.07
C CYS A 391 -117.94 -72.98 -37.03
N GLU A 392 -117.53 -72.76 -35.77
CA GLU A 392 -118.34 -72.28 -34.63
C GLU A 392 -119.54 -73.11 -34.22
N GLN A 393 -119.77 -74.25 -34.89
CA GLN A 393 -120.75 -75.21 -34.44
C GLN A 393 -120.34 -75.79 -33.09
N GLY A 394 -121.35 -75.93 -32.22
CA GLY A 394 -121.22 -76.59 -30.95
C GLY A 394 -120.76 -78.02 -31.15
N ILE A 395 -119.78 -78.46 -30.37
CA ILE A 395 -119.31 -79.84 -30.43
C ILE A 395 -120.37 -80.73 -29.79
N ALA A 396 -120.81 -81.75 -30.53
CA ALA A 396 -121.84 -82.69 -30.09
C ALA A 396 -121.45 -83.36 -28.76
N GLN A 397 -122.43 -83.52 -27.86
CA GLN A 397 -122.19 -84.06 -26.52
C GLN A 397 -121.58 -85.46 -26.54
N GLU A 398 -121.87 -86.30 -27.55
CA GLU A 398 -121.23 -87.61 -27.66
C GLU A 398 -119.71 -87.50 -27.82
N ARG A 399 -119.20 -86.52 -28.58
CA ARG A 399 -117.75 -86.35 -28.77
C ARG A 399 -117.05 -85.80 -27.53
N VAL A 400 -117.74 -85.00 -26.73
CA VAL A 400 -117.22 -84.53 -25.44
C VAL A 400 -117.10 -85.70 -24.47
N ALA A 401 -118.14 -86.54 -24.39
CA ALA A 401 -118.10 -87.75 -23.59
C ALA A 401 -117.02 -88.73 -24.09
N GLN A 402 -116.85 -88.84 -25.41
CA GLN A 402 -115.83 -89.71 -26.01
C GLN A 402 -114.41 -89.24 -25.70
N GLU A 403 -114.15 -87.94 -25.67
CA GLU A 403 -112.87 -87.41 -25.20
C GLU A 403 -112.60 -87.77 -23.73
N GLN A 404 -113.63 -87.68 -22.88
CA GLN A 404 -113.50 -87.98 -21.44
C GLN A 404 -113.31 -89.48 -21.16
N ASP A 405 -114.01 -90.35 -21.89
CA ASP A 405 -113.98 -91.80 -21.64
C ASP A 405 -112.83 -92.51 -22.38
N THR A 406 -112.50 -92.08 -23.60
CA THR A 406 -111.51 -92.77 -24.45
C THR A 406 -110.21 -91.99 -24.67
N GLY A 407 -110.20 -90.69 -24.38
CA GLY A 407 -109.02 -89.84 -24.58
C GLY A 407 -108.80 -89.39 -26.03
N LEU A 408 -109.78 -89.50 -26.93
CA LEU A 408 -109.67 -88.99 -28.30
C LEU A 408 -110.10 -87.51 -28.39
N CYS A 409 -109.31 -86.66 -29.03
CA CYS A 409 -109.54 -85.22 -29.12
C CYS A 409 -110.92 -84.92 -29.73
N ARG A 410 -111.73 -84.12 -29.03
CA ARG A 410 -113.08 -83.72 -29.43
C ARG A 410 -113.13 -82.99 -30.79
N LEU A 411 -112.02 -82.38 -31.21
CA LEU A 411 -111.91 -81.64 -32.48
C LEU A 411 -111.55 -82.55 -33.66
N CYS A 412 -110.40 -83.22 -33.59
CA CYS A 412 -109.83 -83.98 -34.73
C CYS A 412 -109.96 -85.51 -34.59
N GLY A 413 -110.36 -86.02 -33.42
CA GLY A 413 -110.51 -87.46 -33.17
C GLY A 413 -109.19 -88.24 -33.09
N SER A 414 -108.06 -87.56 -32.95
CA SER A 414 -106.75 -88.19 -32.69
C SER A 414 -106.53 -88.37 -31.18
N ASP A 415 -105.68 -89.31 -30.77
CA ASP A 415 -105.36 -89.50 -29.34
C ASP A 415 -104.88 -88.20 -28.68
N LEU A 416 -105.54 -87.81 -27.60
CA LEU A 416 -105.00 -86.82 -26.67
C LEU A 416 -103.91 -87.50 -25.88
N HIS A 417 -102.68 -87.08 -26.14
CA HIS A 417 -101.63 -87.35 -25.20
C HIS A 417 -101.83 -86.42 -24.00
N PRO A 418 -102.06 -86.95 -22.78
CA PRO A 418 -102.13 -86.12 -21.59
C PRO A 418 -100.88 -85.27 -21.47
N ALA A 419 -100.98 -84.11 -20.83
CA ALA A 419 -99.87 -83.18 -20.57
C ALA A 419 -98.74 -83.75 -19.68
N THR A 420 -98.62 -85.08 -19.58
CA THR A 420 -97.65 -85.84 -18.79
C THR A 420 -96.41 -86.17 -19.60
N SER A 421 -95.67 -85.15 -20.05
CA SER A 421 -94.23 -85.33 -20.29
C SER A 421 -93.41 -84.10 -19.91
N THR A 422 -93.77 -83.41 -18.83
CA THR A 422 -92.90 -82.45 -18.13
C THR A 422 -92.00 -83.10 -17.08
N GLU A 423 -92.14 -84.41 -16.81
CA GLU A 423 -91.33 -85.15 -15.83
C GLU A 423 -89.82 -84.93 -16.04
N GLN A 424 -89.36 -84.90 -17.30
CA GLN A 424 -87.95 -84.67 -17.60
C GLN A 424 -87.49 -83.25 -17.22
N GLN A 425 -88.34 -82.24 -17.44
CA GLN A 425 -88.04 -80.85 -17.07
C GLN A 425 -88.15 -80.60 -15.56
N GLU A 426 -89.08 -81.26 -14.87
CA GLU A 426 -89.22 -81.18 -13.41
C GLU A 426 -88.06 -81.86 -12.68
N VAL A 427 -87.62 -83.04 -13.15
CA VAL A 427 -86.40 -83.70 -12.64
C VAL A 427 -85.16 -82.85 -12.92
N ALA A 428 -85.08 -82.22 -14.10
CA ALA A 428 -83.99 -81.28 -14.41
C ALA A 428 -84.03 -80.05 -13.51
N LEU A 429 -85.21 -79.53 -13.17
CA LEU A 429 -85.37 -78.39 -12.27
C LEU A 429 -84.93 -78.72 -10.84
N ASP A 430 -85.32 -79.88 -10.29
CA ASP A 430 -84.88 -80.33 -8.96
C ASP A 430 -83.35 -80.50 -8.89
N ALA A 431 -82.73 -81.03 -9.97
CA ALA A 431 -81.28 -81.13 -10.05
C ALA A 431 -80.59 -79.74 -10.05
N VAL A 432 -81.16 -78.76 -10.76
CA VAL A 432 -80.65 -77.39 -10.81
C VAL A 432 -80.87 -76.65 -9.47
N ASP A 433 -82.02 -76.83 -8.81
CA ASP A 433 -82.29 -76.23 -7.49
C ASP A 433 -81.36 -76.82 -6.41
N LYS A 434 -81.11 -78.14 -6.41
CA LYS A 434 -80.08 -78.75 -5.55
C LYS A 434 -78.67 -78.19 -5.79
N ARG A 435 -78.35 -77.87 -7.05
CA ARG A 435 -77.08 -77.23 -7.41
C ARG A 435 -77.01 -75.79 -6.87
N ILE A 436 -78.11 -75.03 -6.93
CA ILE A 436 -78.21 -73.70 -6.32
C ILE A 436 -77.94 -73.76 -4.81
N ASP A 437 -78.54 -74.71 -4.11
CA ASP A 437 -78.32 -74.89 -2.67
C ASP A 437 -76.87 -75.24 -2.33
N SER A 438 -76.27 -76.15 -3.10
CA SER A 438 -74.84 -76.49 -2.96
C SER A 438 -73.94 -75.27 -3.15
N LEU A 439 -74.17 -74.46 -4.20
CA LEU A 439 -73.39 -73.24 -4.46
C LEU A 439 -73.58 -72.19 -3.35
N ASN A 440 -74.79 -72.04 -2.82
CA ASN A 440 -75.05 -71.15 -1.67
C ASN A 440 -74.30 -71.60 -0.41
N GLN A 441 -74.24 -72.92 -0.16
CA GLN A 441 -73.47 -73.47 0.95
C GLN A 441 -71.97 -73.19 0.79
N THR A 442 -71.43 -73.38 -0.42
CA THR A 442 -70.03 -73.05 -0.73
C THR A 442 -69.73 -71.56 -0.49
N LEU A 443 -70.60 -70.64 -0.92
CA LEU A 443 -70.42 -69.21 -0.67
C LEU A 443 -70.44 -68.86 0.82
N ARG A 444 -71.25 -69.54 1.64
CA ARG A 444 -71.25 -69.33 3.10
C ARG A 444 -69.92 -69.75 3.74
N ILE A 445 -69.32 -70.85 3.27
CA ILE A 445 -68.02 -71.32 3.75
C ILE A 445 -66.92 -70.34 3.32
N LEU A 446 -66.83 -70.03 2.02
CA LEU A 446 -65.85 -69.06 1.49
C LEU A 446 -65.93 -67.71 2.19
N GLY A 447 -67.14 -67.19 2.42
CA GLY A 447 -67.33 -65.93 3.13
C GLY A 447 -66.89 -65.98 4.59
N ARG A 448 -66.91 -67.15 5.24
CA ARG A 448 -66.32 -67.32 6.58
C ARG A 448 -64.81 -67.30 6.51
N ASP A 449 -64.22 -68.00 5.55
CA ASP A 449 -62.76 -68.13 5.41
C ASP A 449 -62.10 -66.78 5.10
N VAL A 450 -62.68 -65.99 4.18
CA VAL A 450 -62.24 -64.61 3.91
C VAL A 450 -62.23 -63.77 5.19
N ARG A 451 -63.27 -63.85 6.02
CA ARG A 451 -63.34 -63.08 7.29
C ARG A 451 -62.34 -63.54 8.35
N VAL A 452 -61.85 -64.77 8.28
CA VAL A 452 -60.80 -65.28 9.18
C VAL A 452 -59.46 -64.73 8.72
N VAL A 453 -59.12 -64.91 7.44
CA VAL A 453 -57.86 -64.41 6.86
C VAL A 453 -57.74 -62.90 7.02
N HIS A 454 -58.82 -62.14 6.79
CA HIS A 454 -58.83 -60.70 6.97
C HIS A 454 -58.47 -60.28 8.40
N ARG A 455 -59.03 -60.95 9.41
CA ARG A 455 -58.72 -60.70 10.82
C ARG A 455 -57.27 -61.02 11.16
N ASP A 456 -56.72 -62.07 10.56
CA ASP A 456 -55.31 -62.44 10.76
C ASP A 456 -54.36 -61.39 10.16
N ILE A 457 -54.73 -60.78 9.02
CA ILE A 457 -54.00 -59.64 8.43
C ILE A 457 -54.02 -58.43 9.36
N GLU A 458 -55.19 -58.07 9.91
CA GLU A 458 -55.30 -56.95 10.87
C GLU A 458 -54.46 -57.19 12.13
N ALA A 459 -54.48 -58.41 12.67
CA ALA A 459 -53.68 -58.79 13.83
C ALA A 459 -52.17 -58.70 13.58
N ALA A 460 -51.70 -59.20 12.42
CA ALA A 460 -50.29 -59.12 12.04
C ALA A 460 -49.84 -57.67 11.83
N ASN A 461 -50.68 -56.82 11.22
CA ASN A 461 -50.40 -55.38 11.08
C ASN A 461 -50.28 -54.66 12.44
N ALA A 462 -51.14 -55.01 13.41
CA ALA A 462 -51.04 -54.45 14.76
C ALA A 462 -49.73 -54.86 15.46
N ALA A 463 -49.28 -56.11 15.27
CA ALA A 463 -48.02 -56.61 15.81
C ALA A 463 -46.81 -55.86 15.23
N VAL A 464 -46.78 -55.64 13.90
CA VAL A 464 -45.72 -54.83 13.25
C VAL A 464 -45.65 -53.42 13.85
N LYS A 465 -46.80 -52.78 14.05
CA LYS A 465 -46.87 -51.42 14.62
C LYS A 465 -46.34 -51.35 16.05
N GLN A 466 -46.62 -52.36 16.87
CA GLN A 466 -46.09 -52.44 18.24
C GLN A 466 -44.56 -52.63 18.26
N LEU A 467 -44.05 -53.55 17.44
CA LEU A 467 -42.60 -53.80 17.33
C LEU A 467 -41.83 -52.59 16.79
N GLN A 468 -42.44 -51.79 15.90
CA GLN A 468 -41.86 -50.54 15.42
C GLN A 468 -41.81 -49.46 16.50
N ALA A 469 -42.81 -49.38 17.38
CA ALA A 469 -42.81 -48.45 18.51
C ALA A 469 -41.74 -48.82 19.54
N GLU A 470 -41.57 -50.12 19.83
CA GLU A 470 -40.52 -50.65 20.70
C GLU A 470 -39.11 -50.26 20.20
N LEU A 471 -38.88 -50.31 18.88
CA LEU A 471 -37.63 -49.84 18.27
C LEU A 471 -37.40 -48.32 18.41
N GLY A 472 -38.47 -47.54 18.53
CA GLY A 472 -38.44 -46.07 18.57
C GLY A 472 -38.16 -45.48 19.96
N ASP A 473 -38.48 -46.19 21.03
CA ASP A 473 -38.34 -45.73 22.42
C ASP A 473 -36.95 -46.00 23.03
N LEU A 474 -36.20 -46.98 22.50
CA LEU A 474 -34.87 -47.38 22.98
C LEU A 474 -33.78 -46.26 23.00
N PRO A 475 -33.71 -45.27 22.09
CA PRO A 475 -32.57 -44.34 22.02
C PRO A 475 -32.71 -42.99 22.75
N ARG A 476 -33.88 -42.59 23.26
CA ARG A 476 -34.18 -41.17 23.53
C ARG A 476 -33.75 -40.61 24.89
N GLN A 477 -33.41 -41.42 25.89
CA GLN A 477 -33.19 -40.92 27.26
C GLN A 477 -31.73 -40.49 27.58
N GLU A 478 -30.71 -40.87 26.79
CA GLU A 478 -29.30 -40.55 27.08
C GLU A 478 -28.59 -39.61 26.07
N GLN A 479 -29.14 -39.41 24.86
CA GLN A 479 -28.44 -38.68 23.78
C GLN A 479 -28.37 -37.15 23.94
N ALA A 480 -29.28 -36.51 24.70
CA ALA A 480 -29.38 -35.05 24.74
C ALA A 480 -28.20 -34.35 25.42
N GLY A 481 -27.62 -34.94 26.48
CA GLY A 481 -26.42 -34.40 27.15
C GLY A 481 -25.15 -34.57 26.32
N PHE A 482 -25.03 -35.72 25.65
CA PHE A 482 -23.86 -36.11 24.87
C PHE A 482 -23.65 -35.25 23.61
N THR A 483 -24.72 -34.89 22.89
CA THR A 483 -24.61 -34.08 21.67
C THR A 483 -24.18 -32.63 21.92
N ASN A 484 -24.42 -32.09 23.12
CA ASN A 484 -24.04 -30.72 23.46
C ASN A 484 -22.56 -30.65 23.85
N GLU A 485 -22.07 -31.57 24.67
CA GLU A 485 -20.65 -31.66 25.05
C GLU A 485 -19.75 -31.86 23.80
N LEU A 486 -20.13 -32.74 22.86
CA LEU A 486 -19.36 -32.96 21.64
C LEU A 486 -19.31 -31.72 20.73
N ARG A 487 -20.42 -30.97 20.60
CA ARG A 487 -20.44 -29.71 19.83
C ARG A 487 -19.53 -28.65 20.44
N GLU A 488 -19.56 -28.51 21.77
CA GLU A 488 -18.70 -27.58 22.50
C GLU A 488 -17.23 -27.94 22.32
N LEU A 489 -16.87 -29.23 22.40
CA LEU A 489 -15.50 -29.70 22.18
C LEU A 489 -15.01 -29.49 20.74
N LEU A 490 -15.85 -29.71 19.72
CA LEU A 490 -15.48 -29.45 18.32
C LEU A 490 -15.29 -27.95 18.05
N ALA A 491 -16.14 -27.09 18.64
CA ALA A 491 -15.96 -25.64 18.58
C ALA A 491 -14.65 -25.21 19.27
N ALA A 492 -14.35 -25.77 20.45
CA ALA A 492 -13.09 -25.53 21.15
C ALA A 492 -11.86 -26.02 20.35
N GLN A 493 -11.96 -27.17 19.69
CA GLN A 493 -10.90 -27.70 18.81
C GLN A 493 -10.64 -26.72 17.65
N GLY A 494 -11.69 -26.22 17.00
CA GLY A 494 -11.58 -25.22 15.94
C GLY A 494 -10.95 -23.91 16.43
N PHE A 495 -11.36 -23.43 17.61
CA PHE A 495 -10.78 -22.24 18.25
C PHE A 495 -9.28 -22.40 18.50
N TRP A 496 -8.85 -23.47 19.16
CA TRP A 496 -7.43 -23.69 19.48
C TRP A 496 -6.57 -23.93 18.23
N LYS A 497 -7.09 -24.62 17.21
CA LYS A 497 -6.41 -24.74 15.90
C LYS A 497 -6.25 -23.40 15.21
N GLY A 498 -7.27 -22.55 15.24
CA GLY A 498 -7.22 -21.19 14.69
C GLY A 498 -6.21 -20.31 15.44
N GLN A 499 -6.24 -20.35 16.77
CA GLN A 499 -5.29 -19.59 17.60
C GLN A 499 -3.84 -20.05 17.41
N LEU A 500 -3.60 -21.36 17.28
CA LEU A 500 -2.27 -21.89 16.96
C LEU A 500 -1.76 -21.39 15.61
N ALA A 501 -2.62 -21.34 14.59
CA ALA A 501 -2.24 -20.80 13.28
C ALA A 501 -1.84 -19.31 13.36
N GLU A 502 -2.59 -18.51 14.12
CA GLU A 502 -2.28 -17.09 14.34
C GLU A 502 -0.97 -16.89 15.12
N LEU A 503 -0.76 -17.64 16.19
CA LEU A 503 0.47 -17.59 16.98
C LEU A 503 1.68 -18.06 16.17
N ASN A 504 1.54 -19.12 15.38
CA ASN A 504 2.60 -19.61 14.50
C ASN A 504 2.97 -18.60 13.41
N ALA A 505 2.00 -17.84 12.88
CA ALA A 505 2.27 -16.75 11.93
C ALA A 505 3.11 -15.61 12.54
N GLN A 506 3.11 -15.45 13.87
CA GLN A 506 3.89 -14.44 14.59
C GLN A 506 5.32 -14.90 14.94
N THR A 507 5.65 -16.17 14.68
CA THR A 507 6.99 -16.73 14.94
C THR A 507 8.01 -16.31 13.88
N THR A 508 9.29 -16.55 14.17
CA THR A 508 10.39 -16.34 13.22
C THR A 508 10.20 -17.12 11.92
N GLU A 509 9.63 -18.32 11.99
CA GLU A 509 9.34 -19.15 10.80
C GLU A 509 8.20 -18.54 9.98
N GLY A 510 7.11 -18.13 10.63
CA GLY A 510 5.96 -17.48 9.97
C GLY A 510 6.27 -16.09 9.37
N GLN A 511 7.29 -15.41 9.88
CA GLN A 511 7.75 -14.10 9.36
C GLN A 511 9.03 -14.20 8.52
N SER A 512 9.51 -15.42 8.24
CA SER A 512 10.78 -15.66 7.53
C SER A 512 10.79 -15.03 6.14
N GLU A 513 9.74 -15.23 5.35
CA GLU A 513 9.62 -14.64 4.00
C GLU A 513 9.65 -13.11 4.06
N ARG A 514 8.88 -12.51 4.99
CA ARG A 514 8.84 -11.06 5.15
C ARG A 514 10.19 -10.48 5.59
N LEU A 515 10.90 -11.17 6.48
CA LEU A 515 12.25 -10.77 6.89
C LEU A 515 13.25 -10.89 5.74
N GLN A 516 13.14 -11.92 4.91
CA GLN A 516 13.96 -12.10 3.71
C GLN A 516 13.70 -10.99 2.68
N GLU A 517 12.44 -10.61 2.44
CA GLU A 517 12.09 -9.48 1.58
C GLU A 517 12.73 -8.17 2.07
N LEU A 518 12.54 -7.83 3.35
CA LEU A 518 13.09 -6.61 3.93
C LEU A 518 14.63 -6.62 3.93
N GLN A 519 15.23 -7.78 4.16
CA GLN A 519 16.67 -7.97 4.06
C GLN A 519 17.17 -7.72 2.64
N LEU A 520 16.51 -8.31 1.63
CA LEU A 520 16.85 -8.11 0.22
C LEU A 520 16.72 -6.63 -0.16
N GLN A 521 15.66 -5.96 0.29
CA GLN A 521 15.46 -4.54 0.02
C GLN A 521 16.59 -3.68 0.62
N ARG A 522 16.93 -3.92 1.89
CA ARG A 522 18.06 -3.27 2.56
C ARG A 522 19.36 -3.48 1.78
N ASP A 523 19.63 -4.71 1.36
CA ASP A 523 20.87 -5.07 0.67
C ASP A 523 20.97 -4.45 -0.71
N ILE A 524 19.87 -4.38 -1.47
CA ILE A 524 19.80 -3.68 -2.76
C ILE A 524 20.16 -2.21 -2.59
N TYR A 525 19.50 -1.50 -1.66
CA TYR A 525 19.79 -0.08 -1.45
C TYR A 525 21.19 0.16 -0.90
N GLN A 526 21.69 -0.71 -0.02
CA GLN A 526 23.04 -0.60 0.51
C GLN A 526 24.08 -0.72 -0.60
N VAL A 527 23.97 -1.76 -1.44
CA VAL A 527 24.93 -2.00 -2.52
C VAL A 527 24.84 -0.90 -3.57
N ALA A 528 23.64 -0.47 -3.96
CA ALA A 528 23.46 0.63 -4.90
C ALA A 528 24.05 1.94 -4.35
N TYR A 529 23.77 2.29 -3.08
CA TYR A 529 24.33 3.47 -2.42
C TYR A 529 25.86 3.42 -2.41
N GLN A 530 26.46 2.33 -1.96
CA GLN A 530 27.92 2.18 -1.88
C GLN A 530 28.56 2.23 -3.28
N THR A 531 27.94 1.60 -4.28
CA THR A 531 28.41 1.59 -5.66
C THR A 531 28.42 3.01 -6.24
N LEU A 532 27.29 3.72 -6.16
CA LEU A 532 27.18 5.07 -6.69
C LEU A 532 28.05 6.06 -5.93
N GLN A 533 28.10 5.97 -4.59
CA GLN A 533 28.95 6.82 -3.77
C GLN A 533 30.43 6.63 -4.12
N ASN A 534 30.88 5.39 -4.33
CA ASN A 534 32.26 5.11 -4.70
C ASN A 534 32.59 5.60 -6.12
N ASP A 535 31.66 5.47 -7.06
CA ASP A 535 31.79 6.00 -8.42
C ASP A 535 31.94 7.52 -8.40
N VAL A 536 31.02 8.21 -7.71
CA VAL A 536 31.05 9.67 -7.50
C VAL A 536 32.35 10.12 -6.83
N ASN A 537 32.78 9.43 -5.78
CA ASN A 537 34.04 9.76 -5.09
C ASN A 537 35.26 9.58 -5.98
N ARG A 538 35.29 8.52 -6.79
CA ARG A 538 36.39 8.26 -7.74
C ARG A 538 36.43 9.33 -8.80
N ASP A 539 35.29 9.65 -9.38
CA ASP A 539 35.17 10.62 -10.47
C ASP A 539 35.51 12.04 -10.01
N HIS A 540 35.16 12.40 -8.78
CA HIS A 540 35.42 13.73 -8.22
C HIS A 540 36.77 13.84 -7.47
N ARG A 541 37.50 12.75 -7.31
CA ARG A 541 38.75 12.71 -6.55
C ARG A 541 39.78 13.72 -7.06
N ALA A 542 39.98 13.79 -8.38
CA ALA A 542 40.93 14.72 -8.97
C ALA A 542 40.59 16.19 -8.66
N ILE A 543 39.29 16.52 -8.67
CA ILE A 543 38.81 17.88 -8.36
C ILE A 543 39.06 18.21 -6.88
N LEU A 544 38.77 17.27 -5.97
CA LEU A 544 38.98 17.44 -4.53
C LEU A 544 40.47 17.48 -4.15
N ASP A 545 41.30 16.67 -4.79
CA ASP A 545 42.75 16.68 -4.60
C ASP A 545 43.31 18.05 -5.07
N THR A 546 42.87 18.54 -6.24
CA THR A 546 43.24 19.87 -6.74
C THR A 546 42.77 21.00 -5.80
N LEU A 547 41.55 20.90 -5.26
CA LEU A 547 41.02 21.84 -4.27
C LEU A 547 41.89 21.85 -3.01
N GLY A 548 42.27 20.67 -2.51
CA GLY A 548 43.14 20.51 -1.35
C GLY A 548 44.53 21.08 -1.56
N GLU A 549 45.16 20.79 -2.69
CA GLU A 549 46.47 21.32 -3.07
C GLU A 549 46.47 22.85 -3.14
N ARG A 550 45.48 23.44 -3.81
CA ARG A 550 45.34 24.91 -3.91
C ARG A 550 45.06 25.55 -2.57
N THR A 551 44.16 24.96 -1.79
CA THR A 551 43.86 25.45 -0.43
C THR A 551 45.11 25.40 0.44
N THR A 552 45.92 24.33 0.33
CA THR A 552 47.20 24.18 1.05
C THR A 552 48.17 25.28 0.64
N SER A 553 48.35 25.51 -0.66
CA SER A 553 49.26 26.52 -1.18
C SER A 553 48.88 27.94 -0.71
N PHE A 554 47.60 28.29 -0.80
CA PHE A 554 47.11 29.58 -0.28
C PHE A 554 47.29 29.69 1.23
N ALA A 555 46.92 28.67 1.99
CA ALA A 555 47.05 28.67 3.45
C ALA A 555 48.52 28.81 3.92
N GLN A 556 49.47 28.16 3.23
CA GLN A 556 50.90 28.33 3.46
C GLN A 556 51.36 29.76 3.14
N SER A 557 50.89 30.34 2.02
CA SER A 557 51.20 31.72 1.65
C SER A 557 50.66 32.74 2.65
N PHE A 558 49.60 32.40 3.40
CA PHE A 558 49.04 33.25 4.46
C PHE A 558 49.74 33.07 5.81
N GLY A 559 50.83 32.30 5.86
CA GLY A 559 51.69 32.18 7.03
C GLY A 559 51.42 30.98 7.93
N ILE A 560 50.65 29.97 7.48
CA ILE A 560 50.48 28.71 8.23
C ILE A 560 51.68 27.79 7.96
N ARG A 561 52.77 27.97 8.73
CA ARG A 561 54.10 27.39 8.47
C ARG A 561 54.20 25.86 8.66
N ASN A 562 53.39 25.28 9.56
CA ASN A 562 53.43 23.85 9.88
C ASN A 562 52.36 23.03 9.16
N LEU A 563 51.81 23.56 8.06
CA LEU A 563 50.77 22.90 7.28
C LEU A 563 51.39 21.95 6.25
N ASP A 564 51.18 20.65 6.43
CA ASP A 564 51.65 19.61 5.50
C ASP A 564 50.71 19.50 4.30
N ARG A 565 49.39 19.34 4.58
CA ARG A 565 48.37 19.12 3.55
C ARG A 565 46.97 19.45 4.05
N ILE A 566 46.14 19.99 3.17
CA ILE A 566 44.68 20.05 3.30
C ILE A 566 44.07 19.06 2.31
N SER A 567 43.13 18.24 2.77
CA SER A 567 42.42 17.27 1.92
C SER A 567 40.95 17.16 2.32
N PHE A 568 40.13 16.58 1.46
CA PHE A 568 38.70 16.40 1.70
C PHE A 568 38.36 14.91 1.77
N ASN A 569 37.57 14.52 2.75
CA ASN A 569 37.04 13.16 2.81
C ASN A 569 35.85 12.99 1.83
N PRO A 570 35.35 11.76 1.62
CA PRO A 570 34.17 11.50 0.77
C PRO A 570 32.89 12.25 1.15
N GLN A 571 32.81 12.75 2.38
CA GLN A 571 31.69 13.55 2.90
C GLN A 571 31.94 15.06 2.72
N PHE A 572 33.03 15.43 2.04
CA PHE A 572 33.51 16.79 1.87
C PHE A 572 33.86 17.48 3.20
N GLU A 573 34.29 16.76 4.23
CA GLU A 573 34.86 17.38 5.42
C GLU A 573 36.33 17.72 5.16
N MET A 574 36.75 18.90 5.58
CA MET A 574 38.13 19.36 5.44
C MET A 574 39.00 18.74 6.54
N LEU A 575 40.01 17.99 6.10
CA LEU A 575 41.03 17.37 6.93
C LEU A 575 42.33 18.15 6.77
N ILE A 576 42.92 18.54 7.91
CA ILE A 576 44.13 19.36 7.97
C ILE A 576 45.22 18.53 8.61
N THR A 577 46.30 18.32 7.88
CA THR A 577 47.48 17.61 8.36
C THR A 577 48.59 18.61 8.72
N GLN A 578 48.99 18.61 9.98
CA GLN A 578 50.07 19.44 10.53
C GLN A 578 51.00 18.58 11.37
N ALA A 579 52.31 18.64 11.10
CA ALA A 579 53.33 17.86 11.80
C ALA A 579 52.99 16.36 11.90
N GLY A 580 52.42 15.79 10.82
CA GLY A 580 52.02 14.38 10.75
C GLY A 580 50.74 14.00 11.52
N LYS A 581 50.06 14.94 12.19
CA LYS A 581 48.74 14.72 12.81
C LYS A 581 47.64 15.29 11.91
N THR A 582 46.54 14.55 11.77
CA THR A 582 45.37 14.99 11.00
C THR A 582 44.23 15.36 11.93
N ASN A 583 43.74 16.59 11.82
CA ASN A 583 42.63 17.14 12.57
C ASN A 583 41.51 17.59 11.62
N HIS A 584 40.29 17.78 12.13
CA HIS A 584 39.22 18.40 11.37
C HIS A 584 39.36 19.92 11.41
N TYR A 585 38.84 20.62 10.39
CA TYR A 585 38.79 22.09 10.39
C TYR A 585 38.15 22.67 11.66
N THR A 586 37.14 22.00 12.21
CA THR A 586 36.45 22.41 13.44
C THR A 586 37.34 22.43 14.68
N ASP A 587 38.49 21.76 14.62
CA ASP A 587 39.45 21.66 15.73
C ASP A 587 40.57 22.72 15.62
N MET A 588 40.54 23.56 14.58
CA MET A 588 41.55 24.58 14.36
C MET A 588 41.39 25.76 15.32
N GLU A 589 42.53 26.36 15.68
CA GLU A 589 42.53 27.62 16.41
C GLU A 589 41.86 28.72 15.55
N MET A 590 41.10 29.61 16.19
CA MET A 590 40.33 30.66 15.51
C MET A 590 41.16 31.46 14.50
N SER A 591 42.41 31.80 14.86
CA SER A 591 43.28 32.59 14.00
C SER A 591 43.77 31.82 12.76
N GLU A 592 43.95 30.49 12.85
CA GLU A 592 44.28 29.63 11.71
C GLU A 592 43.06 29.32 10.85
N ALA A 593 41.91 29.06 11.50
CA ALA A 593 40.64 28.74 10.85
C ALA A 593 40.23 29.83 9.84
N LEU A 594 40.31 31.11 10.21
CA LEU A 594 40.00 32.22 9.30
C LEU A 594 40.90 32.22 8.04
N ARG A 595 42.21 32.02 8.22
CA ARG A 595 43.17 31.98 7.09
C ARG A 595 42.88 30.79 6.17
N ILE A 596 42.59 29.63 6.75
CA ILE A 596 42.23 28.42 5.99
C ILE A 596 40.91 28.62 5.25
N LYS A 597 39.90 29.24 5.88
CA LYS A 597 38.62 29.58 5.25
C LYS A 597 38.82 30.50 4.04
N ILE A 598 39.59 31.58 4.19
CA ILE A 598 39.93 32.47 3.06
C ILE A 598 40.65 31.66 1.98
N ALA A 599 41.68 30.89 2.33
CA ALA A 599 42.44 30.07 1.37
C ALA A 599 41.54 29.11 0.60
N PHE A 600 40.55 28.51 1.28
CA PHE A 600 39.57 27.61 0.69
C PHE A 600 38.65 28.32 -0.31
N HIS A 601 38.07 29.47 0.06
CA HIS A 601 37.22 30.23 -0.87
C HIS A 601 37.99 30.75 -2.08
N LEU A 602 39.27 31.13 -1.92
CA LEU A 602 40.13 31.50 -3.05
C LEU A 602 40.46 30.27 -3.92
N ALA A 603 40.71 29.11 -3.32
CA ALA A 603 40.89 27.86 -4.05
C ALA A 603 39.64 27.51 -4.87
N LEU A 604 38.43 27.64 -4.30
CA LEU A 604 37.16 27.45 -5.02
C LEU A 604 37.03 28.39 -6.22
N LEU A 605 37.35 29.67 -6.05
CA LEU A 605 37.31 30.66 -7.13
C LEU A 605 38.28 30.30 -8.27
N THR A 606 39.50 29.86 -7.94
CA THR A 606 40.52 29.52 -8.95
C THR A 606 40.24 28.22 -9.68
N LEU A 607 39.57 27.24 -9.05
CA LEU A 607 39.28 25.95 -9.68
C LEU A 607 38.49 26.13 -10.97
N ARG A 608 37.49 27.01 -10.95
CA ARG A 608 36.65 27.32 -12.11
C ARG A 608 37.46 27.83 -13.31
N SER A 609 38.42 28.73 -13.06
CA SER A 609 39.20 29.42 -14.10
C SER A 609 40.20 28.48 -14.82
N ALA A 610 40.71 27.47 -14.12
CA ALA A 610 41.78 26.62 -14.65
C ALA A 610 41.29 25.34 -15.36
N SER A 611 40.10 24.83 -15.03
CA SER A 611 39.60 23.55 -15.54
C SER A 611 38.29 23.65 -16.33
N GLY A 612 37.59 24.81 -16.30
CA GLY A 612 36.22 24.92 -16.83
C GLY A 612 35.21 24.11 -16.02
N VAL A 613 35.62 23.56 -14.87
CA VAL A 613 34.79 22.72 -14.00
C VAL A 613 34.36 23.53 -12.78
N GLY A 614 33.05 23.60 -12.54
CA GLY A 614 32.46 24.22 -11.36
C GLY A 614 31.31 25.17 -11.67
N ARG A 615 30.40 25.33 -10.70
CA ARG A 615 29.25 26.28 -10.77
C ARG A 615 29.45 27.51 -9.89
N HIS A 616 30.60 27.63 -9.22
CA HIS A 616 30.87 28.77 -8.33
C HIS A 616 30.67 30.10 -9.08
N PRO A 617 29.77 31.02 -8.66
CA PRO A 617 29.37 32.22 -9.42
C PRO A 617 30.46 33.27 -9.71
N GLY A 618 31.70 33.04 -9.30
CA GLY A 618 32.82 33.96 -9.47
C GLY A 618 32.79 35.18 -8.55
N LEU A 619 31.89 35.23 -7.56
CA LEU A 619 31.75 36.33 -6.61
C LEU A 619 32.13 35.87 -5.19
N LEU A 620 32.89 36.68 -4.47
CA LEU A 620 33.17 36.50 -3.03
C LEU A 620 32.98 37.83 -2.29
N ILE A 621 32.29 37.80 -1.16
CA ILE A 621 32.05 38.96 -0.31
C ILE A 621 32.68 38.67 1.05
N ALA A 622 33.68 39.45 1.45
CA ALA A 622 34.42 39.26 2.67
C ALA A 622 34.33 40.50 3.58
N ASP A 623 33.69 40.34 4.73
CA ASP A 623 33.72 41.31 5.82
C ASP A 623 34.91 40.95 6.72
N ALA A 624 36.11 41.42 6.34
CA ALA A 624 37.33 41.06 7.03
C ALA A 624 37.34 41.67 8.44
N PRO A 625 37.54 40.86 9.50
CA PRO A 625 37.59 41.37 10.87
C PRO A 625 38.83 42.26 11.08
N GLY A 626 38.63 43.37 11.78
CA GLY A 626 39.69 44.30 12.19
C GLY A 626 40.04 44.28 13.67
N ASN A 627 39.48 43.36 14.47
CA ASN A 627 39.61 43.38 15.92
C ASN A 627 40.69 42.39 16.40
N GLY A 628 41.70 42.91 17.11
CA GLY A 628 42.46 42.27 18.20
C GLY A 628 43.28 40.98 17.98
N GLU A 629 42.85 40.06 17.13
CA GLU A 629 43.35 38.67 17.09
C GLU A 629 44.33 38.39 15.92
N MET A 630 44.48 39.33 14.99
CA MET A 630 45.44 39.23 13.89
C MET A 630 46.53 40.30 14.00
N ASP A 631 47.76 39.86 14.24
CA ASP A 631 48.98 40.66 14.14
C ASP A 631 49.10 41.30 12.73
N PRO A 632 49.47 42.59 12.61
CA PRO A 632 49.81 43.25 11.35
C PRO A 632 50.56 42.39 10.31
N GLU A 633 51.56 41.59 10.74
CA GLU A 633 52.34 40.74 9.83
C GLU A 633 51.48 39.67 9.13
N ARG A 634 50.51 39.10 9.85
CA ARG A 634 49.61 38.04 9.35
C ARG A 634 48.56 38.58 8.40
N LEU A 635 48.12 39.82 8.62
CA LEU A 635 47.19 40.49 7.71
C LEU A 635 47.87 40.85 6.38
N GLY A 636 49.12 41.30 6.42
CA GLY A 636 49.92 41.53 5.20
C GLY A 636 50.00 40.28 4.32
N ALA A 637 50.13 39.09 4.93
CA ALA A 637 50.12 37.82 4.20
C ALA A 637 48.78 37.49 3.51
N ILE A 638 47.64 37.83 4.15
CA ILE A 638 46.31 37.69 3.55
C ILE A 638 46.14 38.66 2.37
N VAL A 639 46.55 39.92 2.54
CA VAL A 639 46.55 40.95 1.49
C VAL A 639 47.41 40.52 0.31
N GLN A 640 48.61 40.00 0.55
CA GLN A 640 49.49 39.43 -0.48
C GLN A 640 48.84 38.24 -1.21
N GLY A 641 48.08 37.43 -0.48
CA GLY A 641 47.26 36.36 -1.03
C GLY A 641 46.24 36.83 -2.05
N PHE A 642 45.47 37.86 -1.69
CA PHE A 642 44.53 38.49 -2.59
C PHE A 642 45.22 39.17 -3.78
N ALA A 643 46.40 39.78 -3.58
CA ALA A 643 47.21 40.33 -4.67
C ALA A 643 47.62 39.24 -5.68
N THR A 644 48.10 38.10 -5.18
CA THR A 644 48.47 36.94 -6.00
C THR A 644 47.26 36.42 -6.78
N LEU A 645 46.08 36.41 -6.15
CA LEU A 645 44.84 36.03 -6.82
C LEU A 645 44.47 37.02 -7.94
N LYS A 646 44.60 38.33 -7.69
CA LYS A 646 44.36 39.38 -8.70
C LYS A 646 45.24 39.15 -9.93
N GLU A 647 46.52 38.83 -9.75
CA GLU A 647 47.43 38.50 -10.85
C GLU A 647 47.02 37.24 -11.63
N GLN A 648 46.55 36.20 -10.92
CA GLN A 648 46.21 34.90 -11.52
C GLN A 648 44.86 34.90 -12.24
N LEU A 649 43.84 35.54 -11.68
CA LEU A 649 42.47 35.47 -12.16
C LEU A 649 42.00 36.75 -12.86
N GLY A 650 42.60 37.90 -12.57
CA GLY A 650 42.18 39.19 -13.12
C GLY A 650 40.67 39.41 -13.01
N ASP A 651 40.06 39.79 -14.14
CA ASP A 651 38.62 40.07 -14.27
C ASP A 651 37.74 38.81 -14.31
N GLN A 652 38.31 37.62 -14.09
CA GLN A 652 37.53 36.38 -14.10
C GLN A 652 36.66 36.22 -12.85
N VAL A 653 37.01 36.89 -11.76
CA VAL A 653 36.31 36.87 -10.47
C VAL A 653 36.00 38.27 -9.99
N GLN A 654 35.10 38.40 -9.02
CA GLN A 654 34.86 39.64 -8.30
C GLN A 654 34.92 39.39 -6.79
N ILE A 655 35.69 40.22 -6.08
CA ILE A 655 35.83 40.13 -4.63
C ILE A 655 35.48 41.48 -4.02
N LEU A 656 34.53 41.47 -3.08
CA LEU A 656 34.06 42.64 -2.35
C LEU A 656 34.56 42.56 -0.91
N ILE A 657 35.52 43.40 -0.53
CA ILE A 657 36.19 43.32 0.77
C ILE A 657 35.95 44.59 1.58
N ALA A 658 35.48 44.44 2.81
CA ALA A 658 35.45 45.51 3.81
C ALA A 658 36.52 45.28 4.87
N THR A 659 37.30 46.31 5.22
CA THR A 659 38.33 46.22 6.25
C THR A 659 38.58 47.56 6.95
N THR A 660 39.24 47.52 8.11
CA THR A 660 39.77 48.71 8.80
C THR A 660 41.21 49.04 8.44
N LYS A 661 41.81 48.23 7.57
CA LYS A 661 43.26 48.17 7.36
C LYS A 661 43.63 48.79 6.02
N ALA A 662 44.56 49.74 6.04
CA ALA A 662 44.92 50.55 4.88
C ALA A 662 45.61 49.74 3.79
N GLU A 663 46.29 48.66 4.17
CA GLU A 663 47.07 47.77 3.30
C GLU A 663 46.22 47.11 2.20
N LEU A 664 44.88 47.05 2.36
CA LEU A 664 43.98 46.58 1.29
C LEU A 664 43.96 47.55 0.08
N ALA A 665 44.17 48.85 0.32
CA ALA A 665 44.19 49.83 -0.76
C ALA A 665 45.30 49.56 -1.77
N ASP A 666 46.42 49.00 -1.32
CA ASP A 666 47.61 48.77 -2.15
C ASP A 666 47.39 47.68 -3.23
N ILE A 667 46.36 46.84 -3.08
CA ILE A 667 46.07 45.74 -3.99
C ILE A 667 44.83 45.96 -4.86
N CYS A 668 44.02 46.96 -4.53
CA CYS A 668 42.86 47.37 -5.32
C CYS A 668 43.27 48.43 -6.35
N ASP A 669 42.60 48.48 -7.50
CA ASP A 669 42.80 49.60 -8.42
C ASP A 669 42.22 50.88 -7.80
N GLU A 670 42.74 52.05 -8.18
CA GLU A 670 42.34 53.34 -7.60
C GLU A 670 40.81 53.57 -7.65
N ASN A 671 40.17 53.17 -8.74
CA ASN A 671 38.72 53.30 -8.92
C ASN A 671 37.92 52.19 -8.20
N ALA A 672 38.60 51.17 -7.68
CA ALA A 672 38.02 50.00 -7.05
C ALA A 672 38.17 50.01 -5.51
N VAL A 673 38.84 51.01 -4.94
CA VAL A 673 38.93 51.20 -3.47
C VAL A 673 38.27 52.51 -3.05
N GLN A 674 37.54 52.46 -1.93
CA GLN A 674 37.07 53.66 -1.24
C GLN A 674 37.71 53.71 0.13
N ILE A 675 38.60 54.69 0.33
CA ILE A 675 39.26 54.97 1.60
C ILE A 675 38.54 56.15 2.26
N ILE A 676 38.12 55.96 3.51
CA ILE A 676 37.40 56.97 4.28
C ILE A 676 38.14 57.21 5.59
N ASP A 677 38.19 58.49 5.98
CA ASP A 677 38.77 58.91 7.25
C ASP A 677 38.18 58.09 8.41
N PRO A 678 38.99 57.63 9.38
CA PRO A 678 38.50 56.84 10.51
C PRO A 678 37.35 57.48 11.31
N SER A 679 37.22 58.81 11.26
CA SER A 679 36.15 59.57 11.91
C SER A 679 34.89 59.77 11.07
N ALA A 680 34.94 59.46 9.76
CA ALA A 680 33.84 59.64 8.82
C ALA A 680 33.05 58.35 8.59
N THR A 681 31.80 58.49 8.16
CA THR A 681 30.93 57.35 7.81
C THR A 681 30.73 57.28 6.30
N LEU A 682 30.52 56.07 5.78
CA LEU A 682 30.16 55.84 4.37
C LEU A 682 28.83 56.52 4.01
N PHE A 683 27.92 56.57 4.98
CA PHE A 683 26.59 57.17 4.90
C PHE A 683 26.03 57.51 6.29
#